data_AF-A0A193LL37-F1
#
_entry.id   AF-A0A193LL37-F1
#
_cell.length_a   1.000
_cell.length_b   1.000
_cell.length_c   1.000
_cell.angle_alpha   90.00
_cell.angle_beta   90.00
_cell.angle_gamma   90.00
#
_symmetry.space_group_name_H-M   'P 1'
#
loop_
_entity.id
_entity.type
_entity.pdbx_description
1 polymer ?
#
loop_
_entity_poly.entity_id
_entity_poly.type
_entity_poly.pdbx_seq_one_letter_code
_entity_poly.pdbx_strand_id
1 'polypeptide(L)'
;MTQPPSAPGAGSGGAEETIAPSAFRRAAEVRPATVAQKRYTWQTAVAVGVALLVGISYLLFSSRSIQFDVYPGPPDRLEVSGGWFQLPLADRLLLREGSYTVHVEKEGYYDVNQSLDVDESPSRTVTIEMRKLPGQLQVTTDPDVDAMVTVNRTMLGRAPYGPLELEPGTHLVTVRADNYLPFDYELTVPGLGIFQLLDVQLVPAWADVSISSEPAGAVVLRGEETLGETPLSIRLNEGSHDLTVVKEGFSAWEGVVDAVANVAQELPLIRLTPANAQLQVNSIPLGANVSVDGRYRGQSPIKLALSPDVDYEIGLSKAGYGSTVRSVRLQAAATQAITVDLTARAGEVTINALPQDAVIYLNGQPRGSGSVTLQLPSAPQQLEVRKDGYETFSRSITPRPGYPQTIQVRLLSDEEVRMRSIATTVSTSQGQVMRRVEPGSFSMGASRSQQGRRANEVIVPVTLTKPFYIGTKEVTNSEFLRFRNTHDSGGDIHASLAGNNNPVTNVSWADAVEYCNWLSRQEGLTPVYEKRFEKWEVVTPLPDGYRLPTEAEWTWAIRYQARSEASVFPWGNRLPPRRDSGNYADQAARELVPTVLPGFNDGFASTAPVGSFPANALGIYDGGGNVAEWVQDYYAVPTPGQTTASEDPLGPKRGAQRVIRGSSWRHAGITELRLSYRDFGTAGRVDVGFRLARSAL
;
A
#
# COMPACT_ATOMS: atom_id res chain seq x y z
N MET A 1 76.99 37.14 12.81
CA MET A 1 78.31 36.72 13.33
C MET A 1 78.85 35.65 12.39
N THR A 2 80.09 35.58 11.91
CA THR A 2 81.26 36.48 11.74
C THR A 2 82.42 35.54 11.36
N GLN A 3 83.29 35.98 10.44
CA GLN A 3 84.64 35.46 10.11
C GLN A 3 85.61 35.28 11.32
N PRO A 4 86.86 34.74 11.15
CA PRO A 4 87.46 33.87 10.12
C PRO A 4 88.04 32.58 10.80
N PRO A 5 89.33 32.11 10.76
CA PRO A 5 90.57 32.37 9.95
C PRO A 5 90.55 31.66 8.58
N SER A 6 91.49 31.80 7.62
CA SER A 6 92.71 32.63 7.43
C SER A 6 94.12 32.08 7.80
N ALA A 7 94.70 31.25 6.91
CA ALA A 7 96.12 31.27 6.41
C ALA A 7 97.29 31.25 7.45
N PRO A 8 98.60 31.46 7.09
CA PRO A 8 99.32 31.36 5.81
C PRO A 8 100.58 30.44 5.84
N GLY A 9 101.35 30.34 4.74
CA GLY A 9 102.71 29.77 4.75
C GLY A 9 103.36 29.66 3.35
N ALA A 10 104.67 29.88 3.24
CA ALA A 10 105.44 29.80 1.98
C ALA A 10 106.86 29.24 2.21
N GLY A 11 107.46 28.55 1.21
CA GLY A 11 108.82 28.01 1.35
C GLY A 11 109.38 27.15 0.19
N SER A 12 109.94 27.82 -0.83
CA SER A 12 111.14 27.46 -1.63
C SER A 12 111.51 26.00 -2.01
N GLY A 13 111.77 25.79 -3.31
CA GLY A 13 112.68 24.75 -3.86
C GLY A 13 112.01 23.74 -4.81
N GLY A 14 112.61 23.31 -5.93
CA GLY A 14 113.84 23.78 -6.60
C GLY A 14 114.45 22.71 -7.54
N ALA A 15 114.82 23.11 -8.77
CA ALA A 15 115.38 22.25 -9.84
C ALA A 15 114.40 21.18 -10.41
N GLU A 16 114.56 20.65 -11.64
CA GLU A 16 115.49 20.97 -12.74
C GLU A 16 114.82 20.72 -14.12
N GLU A 17 115.24 21.43 -15.17
CA GLU A 17 114.61 21.41 -16.50
C GLU A 17 115.55 20.75 -17.55
N THR A 18 115.12 19.64 -18.16
CA THR A 18 115.94 18.86 -19.11
C THR A 18 115.52 19.05 -20.58
N ILE A 19 116.09 20.08 -21.21
CA ILE A 19 115.91 20.39 -22.63
C ILE A 19 116.79 19.48 -23.50
N ALA A 20 116.19 18.79 -24.48
CA ALA A 20 116.93 18.03 -25.49
C ALA A 20 117.53 18.96 -26.57
N PRO A 21 118.84 18.86 -26.89
CA PRO A 21 119.53 19.87 -27.69
C PRO A 21 119.26 19.77 -29.21
N SER A 22 119.02 20.92 -29.84
CA SER A 22 118.93 21.06 -31.30
C SER A 22 120.33 21.19 -31.94
N ALA A 23 120.55 20.47 -33.04
CA ALA A 23 121.87 20.33 -33.65
C ALA A 23 122.27 21.52 -34.54
N PHE A 24 122.91 22.54 -33.94
CA PHE A 24 123.48 23.68 -34.64
C PHE A 24 124.63 23.26 -35.59
N ARG A 25 124.45 23.40 -36.91
CA ARG A 25 125.52 23.19 -37.91
C ARG A 25 126.31 24.48 -38.15
N ARG A 26 127.63 24.41 -38.01
CA ARG A 26 128.56 25.49 -38.42
C ARG A 26 128.53 25.71 -39.92
N ALA A 27 128.72 26.98 -40.33
CA ALA A 27 129.17 27.32 -41.68
C ALA A 27 130.70 27.17 -41.80
N ALA A 28 131.17 26.61 -42.92
CA ALA A 28 132.58 26.66 -43.33
C ALA A 28 132.74 26.46 -44.85
N GLU A 29 133.39 27.43 -45.49
CA GLU A 29 134.34 27.29 -46.61
C GLU A 29 133.99 26.41 -47.82
N VAL A 30 133.28 27.04 -48.76
CA VAL A 30 133.71 27.26 -50.15
C VAL A 30 134.74 26.27 -50.75
N ARG A 31 134.31 25.51 -51.76
CA ARG A 31 135.15 25.12 -52.89
C ARG A 31 134.51 25.61 -54.19
N PRO A 32 135.24 26.30 -55.09
CA PRO A 32 134.66 26.81 -56.33
C PRO A 32 134.50 25.69 -57.36
N ALA A 33 133.24 25.39 -57.74
CA ALA A 33 132.91 24.48 -58.83
C ALA A 33 131.91 25.17 -59.79
N THR A 34 132.42 25.58 -60.96
CA THR A 34 131.70 25.86 -62.21
C THR A 34 130.25 26.34 -62.11
N VAL A 35 130.06 27.66 -62.17
CA VAL A 35 128.74 28.31 -62.29
C VAL A 35 128.06 27.93 -63.62
N ALA A 36 127.17 26.95 -63.59
CA ALA A 36 126.19 26.74 -64.64
C ALA A 36 125.04 27.74 -64.45
N GLN A 37 125.11 28.92 -65.10
CA GLN A 37 123.99 29.89 -65.12
C GLN A 37 122.78 29.32 -65.87
N LYS A 38 121.99 28.47 -65.23
CA LYS A 38 120.59 28.27 -65.64
C LYS A 38 119.82 29.55 -65.33
N ARG A 39 119.79 30.43 -66.33
CA ARG A 39 118.83 31.54 -66.43
C ARG A 39 117.42 30.96 -66.49
N TYR A 40 116.84 30.66 -65.33
CA TYR A 40 115.39 30.74 -65.17
C TYR A 40 115.04 32.21 -65.42
N THR A 41 114.70 32.52 -66.67
CA THR A 41 114.25 33.86 -67.05
C THR A 41 113.02 34.19 -66.23
N TRP A 42 112.79 35.48 -65.96
CA TRP A 42 111.58 35.94 -65.28
C TRP A 42 110.29 35.32 -65.89
N GLN A 43 110.29 35.10 -67.20
CA GLN A 43 109.27 34.36 -67.97
C GLN A 43 108.93 32.96 -67.41
N THR A 44 109.85 32.28 -66.72
CA THR A 44 109.61 30.95 -66.12
C THR A 44 108.95 31.04 -64.75
N ALA A 45 109.36 31.99 -63.90
CA ALA A 45 108.63 32.31 -62.67
C ALA A 45 107.25 32.89 -62.98
N VAL A 46 107.14 33.70 -64.04
CA VAL A 46 105.87 34.17 -64.60
C VAL A 46 105.08 33.04 -65.24
N ALA A 47 105.67 32.08 -65.94
CA ALA A 47 104.94 30.94 -66.50
C ALA A 47 104.43 29.99 -65.41
N VAL A 48 105.19 29.75 -64.34
CA VAL A 48 104.72 29.01 -63.16
C VAL A 48 103.65 29.81 -62.41
N GLY A 49 103.83 31.13 -62.25
CA GLY A 49 102.83 32.02 -61.66
C GLY A 49 101.53 32.10 -62.47
N VAL A 50 101.62 32.15 -63.80
CA VAL A 50 100.47 32.12 -64.72
C VAL A 50 99.85 30.74 -64.77
N ALA A 51 100.61 29.65 -64.73
CA ALA A 51 100.07 28.29 -64.64
C ALA A 51 99.37 28.05 -63.29
N LEU A 52 99.89 28.60 -62.18
CA LEU A 52 99.21 28.63 -60.89
C LEU A 52 97.96 29.50 -60.93
N LEU A 53 98.02 30.71 -61.50
CA LEU A 53 96.84 31.58 -61.63
C LEU A 53 95.78 30.99 -62.56
N VAL A 54 96.16 30.30 -63.63
CA VAL A 54 95.23 29.57 -64.52
C VAL A 54 94.69 28.32 -63.83
N GLY A 55 95.49 27.59 -63.06
CA GLY A 55 95.04 26.44 -62.26
C GLY A 55 94.08 26.85 -61.13
N ILE A 56 94.40 27.91 -60.40
CA ILE A 56 93.56 28.52 -59.35
C ILE A 56 92.29 29.11 -59.99
N SER A 57 92.41 29.82 -61.10
CA SER A 57 91.26 30.34 -61.86
C SER A 57 90.34 29.20 -62.32
N TYR A 58 90.89 28.14 -62.92
CA TYR A 58 90.14 26.95 -63.29
C TYR A 58 89.48 26.28 -62.09
N LEU A 59 90.17 26.14 -60.95
CA LEU A 59 89.58 25.60 -59.72
C LEU A 59 88.43 26.48 -59.20
N LEU A 60 88.57 27.80 -59.21
CA LEU A 60 87.54 28.74 -58.77
C LEU A 60 86.32 28.72 -59.71
N PHE A 61 86.53 28.82 -61.03
CA PHE A 61 85.46 28.87 -62.03
C PHE A 61 84.83 27.50 -62.36
N SER A 62 85.47 26.38 -61.99
CA SER A 62 84.90 25.03 -62.11
C SER A 62 84.42 24.43 -60.78
N SER A 63 84.46 25.18 -59.68
CA SER A 63 83.83 24.79 -58.42
C SER A 63 82.40 25.32 -58.32
N ARG A 64 81.58 24.61 -57.56
CA ARG A 64 80.17 24.90 -57.32
C ARG A 64 80.00 25.52 -55.93
N SER A 65 79.17 26.55 -55.82
CA SER A 65 78.96 27.26 -54.55
C SER A 65 77.89 26.57 -53.72
N ILE A 66 78.30 25.83 -52.70
CA ILE A 66 77.39 25.18 -51.75
C ILE A 66 77.19 26.07 -50.54
N GLN A 67 75.94 26.34 -50.17
CA GLN A 67 75.56 26.97 -48.90
C GLN A 67 74.89 25.93 -48.01
N PHE A 68 75.27 25.87 -46.73
CA PHE A 68 74.60 25.03 -45.74
C PHE A 68 73.67 25.90 -44.90
N ASP A 69 72.40 25.51 -44.84
CA ASP A 69 71.37 26.20 -44.07
C ASP A 69 70.87 25.25 -42.97
N VAL A 70 71.29 25.49 -41.73
CA VAL A 70 71.08 24.56 -40.61
C VAL A 70 69.92 25.06 -39.76
N TYR A 71 68.85 24.28 -39.69
CA TYR A 71 67.65 24.61 -38.92
C TYR A 71 67.66 23.84 -37.59
N PRO A 72 67.37 24.48 -36.43
CA PRO A 72 66.77 25.82 -36.26
C PRO A 72 67.76 26.97 -36.00
N GLY A 73 69.04 26.80 -36.31
CA GLY A 73 70.06 27.84 -36.14
C GLY A 73 71.46 27.34 -36.47
N PRO A 74 72.46 28.24 -36.53
CA PRO A 74 73.82 27.89 -36.95
C PRO A 74 74.39 26.71 -36.14
N PRO A 75 75.13 25.79 -36.77
CA PRO A 75 75.68 24.62 -36.10
C PRO A 75 76.87 25.02 -35.21
N ASP A 76 77.17 24.18 -34.24
CA ASP A 76 78.30 24.42 -33.34
C ASP A 76 79.59 23.83 -33.96
N ARG A 77 79.46 22.80 -34.80
CA ARG A 77 80.49 22.30 -35.72
C ARG A 77 79.87 21.89 -37.06
N LEU A 78 80.51 22.25 -38.17
CA LEU A 78 80.18 21.72 -39.50
C LEU A 78 81.46 21.39 -40.25
N GLU A 79 81.58 20.13 -40.68
CA GLU A 79 82.74 19.63 -41.43
C GLU A 79 82.28 18.95 -42.72
N VAL A 80 82.98 19.22 -43.82
CA VAL A 80 82.72 18.56 -45.11
C VAL A 80 83.91 17.67 -45.44
N SER A 81 83.66 16.38 -45.56
CA SER A 81 84.66 15.37 -45.92
C SER A 81 84.42 14.86 -47.34
N GLY A 82 85.49 14.43 -48.02
CA GLY A 82 85.45 14.06 -49.43
C GLY A 82 85.96 15.16 -50.37
N GLY A 83 86.12 14.79 -51.64
CA GLY A 83 86.80 15.61 -52.65
C GLY A 83 88.31 15.78 -52.41
N TRP A 84 89.00 16.38 -53.38
CA TRP A 84 90.42 16.76 -53.28
C TRP A 84 90.65 18.28 -53.27
N PHE A 85 89.58 19.05 -53.48
CA PHE A 85 89.57 20.51 -53.44
C PHE A 85 88.33 20.99 -52.71
N GLN A 86 88.54 21.82 -51.69
CA GLN A 86 87.51 22.56 -50.97
C GLN A 86 88.07 23.95 -50.69
N LEU A 87 87.28 25.01 -50.82
CA LEU A 87 87.69 26.37 -50.47
C LEU A 87 86.54 27.14 -49.79
N PRO A 88 86.65 27.48 -48.49
CA PRO A 88 85.63 28.27 -47.81
C PRO A 88 85.67 29.73 -48.28
N LEU A 89 84.48 30.30 -48.50
CA LEU A 89 84.26 31.65 -49.00
C LEU A 89 83.03 32.26 -48.30
N ALA A 90 83.26 32.88 -47.14
CA ALA A 90 82.22 33.40 -46.24
C ALA A 90 81.21 32.31 -45.80
N ASP A 91 79.93 32.47 -46.13
CA ASP A 91 78.82 31.56 -45.79
C ASP A 91 78.73 30.33 -46.72
N ARG A 92 79.66 30.20 -47.66
CA ARG A 92 79.64 29.21 -48.75
C ARG A 92 80.94 28.45 -48.87
N LEU A 93 80.84 27.20 -49.31
CA LEU A 93 81.96 26.33 -49.61
C LEU A 93 82.03 26.08 -51.12
N LEU A 94 83.17 26.36 -51.74
CA LEU A 94 83.44 26.00 -53.13
C LEU A 94 83.91 24.55 -53.19
N LEU A 95 83.11 23.69 -53.81
CA LEU A 95 83.37 22.26 -53.97
C LEU A 95 83.44 21.90 -55.47
N ARG A 96 84.32 20.96 -55.82
CA ARG A 96 84.32 20.33 -57.17
C ARG A 96 83.18 19.31 -57.29
N GLU A 97 82.76 18.99 -58.52
CA GLU A 97 81.83 17.87 -58.75
C GLU A 97 82.35 16.56 -58.11
N GLY A 98 81.44 15.80 -57.50
CA GLY A 98 81.74 14.57 -56.77
C GLY A 98 80.91 14.41 -55.49
N SER A 99 81.11 13.30 -54.79
CA SER A 99 80.41 12.97 -53.54
C SER A 99 81.19 13.41 -52.31
N TYR A 100 80.48 13.99 -51.35
CA TYR A 100 80.98 14.47 -50.07
C TYR A 100 80.08 13.96 -48.93
N THR A 101 80.60 13.94 -47.70
CA THR A 101 79.79 13.73 -46.49
C THR A 101 79.91 14.96 -45.60
N VAL A 102 78.77 15.59 -45.34
CA VAL A 102 78.62 16.73 -44.44
C VAL A 102 78.30 16.20 -43.05
N HIS A 103 79.14 16.52 -42.08
CA HIS A 103 78.95 16.23 -40.66
C HIS A 103 78.57 17.52 -39.94
N VAL A 104 77.48 17.49 -39.17
CA VAL A 104 76.96 18.66 -38.44
C VAL A 104 76.65 18.28 -37.00
N GLU A 105 77.35 18.91 -36.05
CA GLU A 105 77.12 18.77 -34.60
C GLU A 105 76.41 20.03 -34.08
N LYS A 106 75.49 19.84 -33.12
CA LYS A 106 74.86 20.94 -32.40
C LYS A 106 74.40 20.53 -31.00
N GLU A 107 74.69 21.36 -29.99
CA GLU A 107 74.32 21.08 -28.60
C GLU A 107 72.80 20.89 -28.45
N GLY A 108 72.40 19.74 -27.91
CA GLY A 108 70.99 19.35 -27.80
C GLY A 108 70.38 18.75 -29.06
N TYR A 109 71.14 18.45 -30.12
CA TYR A 109 70.65 17.81 -31.33
C TYR A 109 71.41 16.51 -31.64
N TYR A 110 70.81 15.63 -32.43
CA TYR A 110 71.51 14.48 -33.01
C TYR A 110 72.45 14.95 -34.12
N ASP A 111 73.67 14.43 -34.13
CA ASP A 111 74.64 14.70 -35.19
C ASP A 111 74.11 14.24 -36.55
N VAL A 112 74.18 15.12 -37.55
CA VAL A 112 73.71 14.81 -38.90
C VAL A 112 74.91 14.45 -39.78
N ASN A 113 74.88 13.24 -40.36
CA ASN A 113 75.82 12.80 -41.38
C ASN A 113 75.07 12.67 -42.72
N GLN A 114 75.20 13.68 -43.58
CA GLN A 114 74.45 13.78 -44.83
C GLN A 114 75.38 13.67 -46.05
N SER A 115 75.14 12.68 -46.90
CA SER A 115 75.78 12.59 -48.21
C SER A 115 75.32 13.73 -49.12
N LEU A 116 76.29 14.38 -49.77
CA LEU A 116 76.08 15.46 -50.73
C LEU A 116 76.81 15.12 -52.04
N ASP A 117 76.04 14.82 -53.08
CA ASP A 117 76.55 14.82 -54.44
C ASP A 117 76.48 16.23 -55.03
N VAL A 118 77.64 16.74 -55.44
CA VAL A 118 77.82 18.02 -56.14
C VAL A 118 77.78 17.76 -57.64
N ASP A 119 76.73 18.27 -58.28
CA ASP A 119 76.42 18.15 -59.71
C ASP A 119 76.89 19.40 -60.50
N GLU A 120 76.43 19.56 -61.75
CA GLU A 120 76.82 20.70 -62.61
C GLU A 120 76.16 22.05 -62.23
N SER A 121 75.34 22.11 -61.17
CA SER A 121 74.67 23.35 -60.73
C SER A 121 75.68 24.38 -60.19
N PRO A 122 75.69 25.64 -60.66
CA PRO A 122 76.69 26.63 -60.25
C PRO A 122 76.57 27.05 -58.77
N SER A 123 75.36 26.97 -58.20
CA SER A 123 75.09 27.23 -56.78
C SER A 123 73.96 26.34 -56.29
N ARG A 124 74.06 25.84 -55.05
CA ARG A 124 73.03 25.03 -54.39
C ARG A 124 73.02 25.34 -52.88
N THR A 125 71.83 25.50 -52.31
CA THR A 125 71.66 25.48 -50.85
C THR A 125 71.29 24.06 -50.43
N VAL A 126 71.89 23.59 -49.34
CA VAL A 126 71.63 22.30 -48.70
C VAL A 126 71.08 22.60 -47.31
N THR A 127 69.76 22.47 -47.16
CA THR A 127 69.10 22.60 -45.86
C THR A 127 69.33 21.34 -45.05
N ILE A 128 69.75 21.50 -43.80
CA ILE A 128 70.04 20.43 -42.85
C ILE A 128 69.15 20.66 -41.63
N GLU A 129 68.07 19.88 -41.52
CA GLU A 129 67.16 19.93 -40.38
C GLU A 129 67.70 19.09 -39.23
N MET A 130 68.05 19.73 -38.12
CA MET A 130 68.59 19.02 -36.95
C MET A 130 67.45 18.54 -36.06
N ARG A 131 67.39 17.23 -35.82
CA ARG A 131 66.48 16.63 -34.85
C ARG A 131 67.03 16.83 -33.44
N LYS A 132 66.25 17.42 -32.55
CA LYS A 132 66.61 17.55 -31.12
C LYS A 132 66.85 16.18 -30.49
N LEU A 133 67.78 16.12 -29.55
CA LEU A 133 67.87 15.02 -28.59
C LEU A 133 66.59 14.95 -27.73
N PRO A 134 66.23 13.77 -27.19
CA PRO A 134 65.24 13.63 -26.13
C PRO A 134 65.51 14.56 -24.94
N GLY A 135 64.47 14.93 -24.21
CA GLY A 135 64.61 15.45 -22.84
C GLY A 135 64.70 14.28 -21.85
N GLN A 136 65.21 14.53 -20.65
CA GLN A 136 65.27 13.54 -19.58
C GLN A 136 64.26 13.88 -18.48
N LEU A 137 63.34 12.96 -18.18
CA LEU A 137 62.35 13.10 -17.12
C LEU A 137 62.71 12.21 -15.93
N GLN A 138 62.75 12.79 -14.73
CA GLN A 138 62.62 12.03 -13.48
C GLN A 138 61.27 12.35 -12.83
N VAL A 139 60.55 11.33 -12.38
CA VAL A 139 59.29 11.44 -11.64
C VAL A 139 59.51 11.01 -10.20
N THR A 140 59.15 11.88 -9.25
CA THR A 140 59.15 11.61 -7.80
C THR A 140 57.74 11.80 -7.24
N THR A 141 57.49 11.32 -6.03
CA THR A 141 56.20 11.42 -5.34
C THR A 141 56.39 11.85 -3.90
N ASP A 142 55.49 12.70 -3.42
CA ASP A 142 55.37 13.11 -2.02
C ASP A 142 53.91 12.85 -1.56
N PRO A 143 53.68 11.99 -0.56
CA PRO A 143 54.67 11.17 0.15
C PRO A 143 55.37 10.14 -0.74
N ASP A 144 56.55 9.69 -0.32
CA ASP A 144 57.31 8.61 -0.96
C ASP A 144 56.58 7.27 -0.76
N VAL A 145 55.93 6.78 -1.81
CA VAL A 145 55.05 5.60 -1.80
C VAL A 145 55.18 4.79 -3.09
N ASP A 146 54.70 3.55 -3.06
CA ASP A 146 54.74 2.61 -4.20
C ASP A 146 53.77 3.02 -5.32
N ALA A 147 54.17 4.03 -6.10
CA ALA A 147 53.36 4.64 -7.16
C ALA A 147 53.78 4.15 -8.55
N MET A 148 52.85 3.63 -9.34
CA MET A 148 53.06 3.26 -10.74
C MET A 148 53.07 4.51 -11.62
N VAL A 149 54.17 4.71 -12.37
CA VAL A 149 54.36 5.78 -13.35
C VAL A 149 54.10 5.22 -14.75
N THR A 150 53.31 5.96 -15.54
CA THR A 150 53.05 5.66 -16.96
C THR A 150 53.17 6.94 -17.78
N VAL A 151 53.66 6.85 -19.02
CA VAL A 151 53.76 7.99 -19.95
C VAL A 151 53.10 7.62 -21.28
N ASN A 152 52.21 8.47 -21.77
CA ASN A 152 51.39 8.24 -22.97
C ASN A 152 50.65 6.88 -22.94
N ARG A 153 50.19 6.47 -21.74
CA ARG A 153 49.56 5.17 -21.42
C ARG A 153 50.49 3.94 -21.49
N THR A 154 51.78 4.12 -21.77
CA THR A 154 52.78 3.06 -21.63
C THR A 154 53.20 2.94 -20.16
N MET A 155 53.06 1.75 -19.57
CA MET A 155 53.50 1.47 -18.21
C MET A 155 55.03 1.37 -18.15
N LEU A 156 55.66 2.07 -17.20
CA LEU A 156 57.11 2.23 -17.15
C LEU A 156 57.77 1.57 -15.94
N GLY A 157 57.20 1.78 -14.75
CA GLY A 157 57.76 1.31 -13.48
C GLY A 157 57.26 2.11 -12.29
N ARG A 158 57.93 1.94 -11.15
CA ARG A 158 57.55 2.55 -9.87
C ARG A 158 58.33 3.84 -9.62
N ALA A 159 57.70 4.81 -8.96
CA ALA A 159 58.38 6.00 -8.45
C ALA A 159 59.37 5.61 -7.32
N PRO A 160 60.48 6.36 -7.14
CA PRO A 160 61.00 7.38 -8.06
C PRO A 160 61.51 6.75 -9.36
N TYR A 161 61.06 7.28 -10.52
CA TYR A 161 61.33 6.69 -11.84
C TYR A 161 62.11 7.66 -12.74
N GLY A 162 63.21 7.18 -13.33
CA GLY A 162 64.01 7.90 -14.31
C GLY A 162 65.51 7.88 -14.00
N PRO A 163 66.34 8.66 -14.74
CA PRO A 163 65.94 9.51 -15.87
C PRO A 163 65.40 8.69 -17.05
N LEU A 164 64.28 9.12 -17.60
CA LEU A 164 63.63 8.57 -18.78
C LEU A 164 63.84 9.51 -19.96
N GLU A 165 64.36 9.00 -21.08
CA GLU A 165 64.44 9.78 -22.31
C GLU A 165 63.07 9.87 -23.00
N LEU A 166 62.62 11.10 -23.27
CA LEU A 166 61.36 11.40 -23.95
C LEU A 166 61.59 12.33 -25.14
N GLU A 167 60.99 12.01 -26.29
CA GLU A 167 61.03 12.86 -27.49
C GLU A 167 60.49 14.28 -27.21
N PRO A 168 60.93 15.32 -27.93
CA PRO A 168 60.38 16.66 -27.78
C PRO A 168 58.88 16.69 -28.14
N GLY A 169 58.03 17.17 -27.23
CA GLY A 169 56.58 17.21 -27.42
C GLY A 169 55.80 17.24 -26.09
N THR A 170 54.48 17.17 -26.16
CA THR A 170 53.63 17.01 -24.97
C THR A 170 53.40 15.53 -24.69
N HIS A 171 53.61 15.12 -23.44
CA HIS A 171 53.44 13.75 -22.96
C HIS A 171 52.49 13.73 -21.77
N LEU A 172 51.48 12.85 -21.80
CA LEU A 172 50.63 12.62 -20.64
C LEU A 172 51.37 11.73 -19.66
N VAL A 173 51.77 12.29 -18.51
CA VAL A 173 52.30 11.53 -17.37
C VAL A 173 51.13 11.20 -16.44
N THR A 174 50.95 9.93 -16.14
CA THR A 174 49.95 9.44 -15.19
C THR A 174 50.66 8.70 -14.06
N VAL A 175 50.41 9.09 -12.81
CA VAL A 175 50.94 8.45 -11.59
C VAL A 175 49.77 7.94 -10.75
N ARG A 176 49.87 6.69 -10.25
CA ARG A 176 48.84 6.03 -9.45
C ARG A 176 49.45 5.23 -8.31
N ALA A 177 48.97 5.43 -7.09
CA ALA A 177 49.38 4.69 -5.89
C ALA A 177 48.15 4.20 -5.12
N ASP A 178 48.27 3.09 -4.39
CA ASP A 178 47.16 2.50 -3.66
C ASP A 178 46.66 3.43 -2.55
N ASN A 179 45.35 3.74 -2.58
CA ASN A 179 44.66 4.68 -1.69
C ASN A 179 45.08 6.16 -1.86
N TYR A 180 45.57 6.54 -3.05
CA TYR A 180 45.76 7.94 -3.47
C TYR A 180 44.99 8.24 -4.76
N LEU A 181 44.64 9.51 -4.98
CA LEU A 181 43.96 9.95 -6.19
C LEU A 181 44.90 9.81 -7.40
N PRO A 182 44.39 9.44 -8.59
CA PRO A 182 45.19 9.39 -9.81
C PRO A 182 45.65 10.80 -10.20
N PHE A 183 46.95 10.97 -10.40
CA PHE A 183 47.53 12.22 -10.90
C PHE A 183 47.77 12.10 -12.41
N ASP A 184 47.10 12.93 -13.19
CA ASP A 184 47.25 13.03 -14.66
C ASP A 184 47.76 14.44 -15.02
N TYR A 185 48.89 14.53 -15.75
CA TYR A 185 49.53 15.80 -16.09
C TYR A 185 50.14 15.80 -17.50
N GLU A 186 49.83 16.83 -18.30
CA GLU A 186 50.42 17.02 -19.63
C GLU A 186 51.77 17.76 -19.53
N LEU A 187 52.86 16.99 -19.53
CA LEU A 187 54.22 17.53 -19.49
C LEU A 187 54.70 17.88 -20.91
N THR A 188 55.01 19.15 -21.15
CA THR A 188 55.78 19.55 -22.34
C THR A 188 57.28 19.31 -22.12
N VAL A 189 57.82 18.37 -22.88
CA VAL A 189 59.25 18.05 -22.94
C VAL A 189 59.90 18.90 -24.04
N PRO A 190 60.87 19.79 -23.74
CA PRO A 190 61.46 20.68 -24.73
C PRO A 190 62.49 19.99 -25.66
N GLY A 191 62.93 18.78 -25.31
CA GLY A 191 64.05 18.09 -25.94
C GLY A 191 65.40 18.61 -25.44
N LEU A 192 66.41 18.59 -26.31
CA LEU A 192 67.73 19.20 -26.12
C LEU A 192 68.60 18.56 -25.01
N GLY A 193 68.30 17.33 -24.57
CA GLY A 193 68.96 16.73 -23.40
C GLY A 193 68.58 17.39 -22.08
N ILE A 194 67.61 18.30 -22.06
CA ILE A 194 67.20 19.03 -20.85
C ILE A 194 66.58 18.06 -19.84
N PHE A 195 67.10 18.10 -18.62
CA PHE A 195 66.57 17.37 -17.48
C PHE A 195 65.39 18.11 -16.84
N GLN A 196 64.30 17.39 -16.56
CA GLN A 196 63.11 17.85 -15.86
C GLN A 196 62.80 16.92 -14.70
N LEU A 197 62.59 17.49 -13.50
CA LEU A 197 62.04 16.79 -12.35
C LEU A 197 60.54 17.11 -12.25
N LEU A 198 59.71 16.08 -12.24
CA LEU A 198 58.28 16.16 -11.95
C LEU A 198 58.03 15.54 -10.58
N ASP A 199 57.85 16.40 -9.58
CA ASP A 199 57.50 15.98 -8.22
C ASP A 199 55.97 15.97 -8.06
N VAL A 200 55.42 14.80 -7.71
CA VAL A 200 53.98 14.54 -7.70
C VAL A 200 53.45 14.47 -6.28
N GLN A 201 52.75 15.52 -5.89
CA GLN A 201 52.03 15.62 -4.61
C GLN A 201 50.77 14.73 -4.67
N LEU A 202 50.80 13.59 -3.98
CA LEU A 202 49.74 12.59 -4.01
C LEU A 202 48.69 12.86 -2.91
N VAL A 203 47.45 13.14 -3.33
CA VAL A 203 46.32 13.37 -2.42
C VAL A 203 45.71 12.04 -1.97
N PRO A 204 45.54 11.77 -0.67
CA PRO A 204 44.92 10.54 -0.18
C PRO A 204 43.48 10.36 -0.68
N ALA A 205 43.18 9.21 -1.26
CA ALA A 205 41.84 8.83 -1.73
C ALA A 205 40.98 8.21 -0.61
N TRP A 206 41.06 8.77 0.60
CA TRP A 206 40.29 8.35 1.77
C TRP A 206 39.97 9.52 2.70
N ALA A 207 38.95 9.34 3.53
CA ALA A 207 38.48 10.25 4.57
C ALA A 207 38.66 9.61 5.95
N ASP A 208 39.14 10.38 6.93
CA ASP A 208 38.98 10.03 8.36
C ASP A 208 37.54 10.41 8.76
N VAL A 209 36.68 9.40 8.95
CA VAL A 209 35.25 9.55 9.28
C VAL A 209 35.00 9.22 10.75
N SER A 210 34.45 10.17 11.49
CA SER A 210 34.11 10.02 12.91
C SER A 210 32.62 9.76 13.11
N ILE A 211 32.30 8.73 13.89
CA ILE A 211 30.97 8.13 14.05
C ILE A 211 30.64 8.08 15.55
N SER A 212 29.56 8.76 15.95
CA SER A 212 29.05 8.74 17.32
C SER A 212 27.61 8.27 17.38
N SER A 213 27.26 7.50 18.41
CA SER A 213 25.88 7.04 18.64
C SER A 213 25.39 7.37 20.06
N GLU A 214 24.07 7.39 20.22
CA GLU A 214 23.39 7.48 21.51
C GLU A 214 22.44 6.28 21.65
N PRO A 215 22.64 5.37 22.62
CA PRO A 215 23.72 5.34 23.62
C PRO A 215 25.03 4.72 23.09
N ALA A 216 26.14 5.45 23.26
CA ALA A 216 27.50 5.06 22.85
C ALA A 216 27.94 3.67 23.35
N GLY A 217 28.91 3.05 22.67
CA GLY A 217 29.20 1.62 22.74
C GLY A 217 28.21 0.83 21.88
N ALA A 218 27.99 1.29 20.64
CA ALA A 218 27.29 0.56 19.59
C ALA A 218 28.30 0.15 18.52
N VAL A 219 28.19 -1.09 18.04
CA VAL A 219 29.09 -1.69 17.04
C VAL A 219 28.80 -1.10 15.66
N VAL A 220 29.84 -0.71 14.94
CA VAL A 220 29.77 -0.25 13.54
C VAL A 220 30.20 -1.40 12.62
N LEU A 221 29.37 -1.69 11.61
CA LEU A 221 29.57 -2.71 10.61
C LEU A 221 29.60 -2.09 9.20
N ARG A 222 30.31 -2.74 8.28
CA ARG A 222 30.23 -2.53 6.82
C ARG A 222 29.95 -3.88 6.16
N GLY A 223 28.69 -4.14 5.82
CA GLY A 223 28.24 -5.50 5.50
C GLY A 223 28.45 -6.44 6.68
N GLU A 224 29.23 -7.50 6.49
CA GLU A 224 29.58 -8.47 7.56
C GLU A 224 30.87 -8.07 8.33
N GLU A 225 31.61 -7.06 7.89
CA GLU A 225 32.86 -6.61 8.51
C GLU A 225 32.58 -5.74 9.74
N THR A 226 33.17 -6.08 10.90
CA THR A 226 33.10 -5.25 12.11
C THR A 226 34.24 -4.24 12.16
N LEU A 227 33.89 -2.95 12.21
CA LEU A 227 34.85 -1.84 12.18
C LEU A 227 35.27 -1.34 13.57
N GLY A 228 34.43 -1.53 14.59
CA GLY A 228 34.69 -1.12 15.98
C GLY A 228 33.43 -0.70 16.73
N GLU A 229 33.59 -0.02 17.87
CA GLU A 229 32.49 0.52 18.68
C GLU A 229 32.54 2.04 18.79
N THR A 230 31.36 2.68 18.79
CA THR A 230 31.18 4.14 18.86
C THR A 230 31.47 4.72 20.26
N PRO A 231 32.10 5.92 20.39
CA PRO A 231 32.58 6.79 19.32
C PRO A 231 33.81 6.20 18.61
N LEU A 232 33.76 6.18 17.29
CA LEU A 232 34.73 5.49 16.43
C LEU A 232 35.21 6.44 15.33
N SER A 233 36.51 6.47 15.05
CA SER A 233 37.07 7.11 13.86
C SER A 233 37.68 6.05 12.96
N ILE A 234 37.23 5.99 11.71
CA ILE A 234 37.64 5.01 10.70
C ILE A 234 38.14 5.69 9.43
N ARG A 235 38.88 4.96 8.59
CA ARG A 235 39.20 5.38 7.22
C ARG A 235 38.27 4.73 6.22
N LEU A 236 37.62 5.56 5.42
CA LEU A 236 36.81 5.13 4.28
C LEU A 236 37.45 5.68 3.00
N ASN A 237 37.72 4.82 2.03
CA ASN A 237 38.18 5.24 0.70
C ASN A 237 37.10 6.08 0.01
N GLU A 238 37.48 6.93 -0.95
CA GLU A 238 36.54 7.82 -1.66
C GLU A 238 35.34 7.04 -2.23
N GLY A 239 34.14 7.59 -2.06
CA GLY A 239 32.88 7.01 -2.56
C GLY A 239 31.89 6.66 -1.47
N SER A 240 30.86 5.91 -1.84
CA SER A 240 29.68 5.63 -1.01
C SER A 240 29.83 4.32 -0.23
N HIS A 241 29.63 4.34 1.09
CA HIS A 241 29.74 3.16 1.96
C HIS A 241 28.45 2.94 2.76
N ASP A 242 27.88 1.75 2.64
CA ASP A 242 26.79 1.29 3.52
C ASP A 242 27.35 0.93 4.91
N LEU A 243 26.90 1.64 5.95
CA LEU A 243 27.23 1.36 7.33
C LEU A 243 25.99 0.94 8.12
N THR A 244 26.14 -0.08 8.96
CA THR A 244 25.13 -0.50 9.94
C THR A 244 25.66 -0.27 11.35
N VAL A 245 24.89 0.42 12.19
CA VAL A 245 25.23 0.63 13.62
C VAL A 245 24.25 -0.16 14.48
N VAL A 246 24.78 -1.11 15.24
CA VAL A 246 24.02 -2.13 15.98
C VAL A 246 24.34 -2.08 17.47
N LYS A 247 23.33 -2.26 18.32
CA LYS A 247 23.53 -2.40 19.77
C LYS A 247 22.49 -3.33 20.38
N GLU A 248 22.90 -4.12 21.39
CA GLU A 248 21.99 -5.00 22.12
C GLU A 248 20.81 -4.23 22.71
N GLY A 249 19.59 -4.71 22.46
CA GLY A 249 18.35 -4.04 22.86
C GLY A 249 17.91 -2.89 21.95
N PHE A 250 18.63 -2.55 20.88
CA PHE A 250 18.27 -1.47 19.95
C PHE A 250 18.00 -2.00 18.54
N SER A 251 17.16 -1.27 17.81
CA SER A 251 17.01 -1.44 16.36
C SER A 251 18.30 -0.99 15.69
N ALA A 252 18.78 -1.76 14.70
CA ALA A 252 19.91 -1.33 13.88
C ALA A 252 19.60 -0.01 13.16
N TRP A 253 20.58 0.88 13.09
CA TRP A 253 20.58 2.00 12.17
C TRP A 253 21.35 1.60 10.92
N GLU A 254 20.82 1.93 9.75
CA GLU A 254 21.45 1.72 8.44
C GLU A 254 21.55 3.08 7.76
N GLY A 255 22.71 3.38 7.18
CA GLY A 255 22.93 4.66 6.51
C GLY A 255 24.13 4.64 5.58
N VAL A 256 24.02 5.44 4.52
CA VAL A 256 25.04 5.61 3.49
C VAL A 256 25.97 6.77 3.88
N VAL A 257 27.28 6.56 3.74
CA VAL A 257 28.31 7.58 3.97
C VAL A 257 29.09 7.82 2.69
N ASP A 258 28.93 9.01 2.12
CA ASP A 258 29.75 9.48 0.99
C ASP A 258 31.07 10.06 1.52
N ALA A 259 32.11 9.23 1.48
CA ALA A 259 33.46 9.56 1.89
C ALA A 259 34.16 10.45 0.84
N VAL A 260 34.63 11.63 1.25
CA VAL A 260 35.27 12.60 0.35
C VAL A 260 36.79 12.59 0.55
N ALA A 261 37.53 12.33 -0.52
CA ALA A 261 38.99 12.19 -0.49
C ALA A 261 39.70 13.36 0.23
N ASN A 262 40.55 13.03 1.20
CA ASN A 262 41.35 13.95 2.00
C ASN A 262 40.53 15.00 2.81
N VAL A 263 39.26 14.71 3.12
CA VAL A 263 38.42 15.54 3.99
C VAL A 263 38.03 14.74 5.23
N ALA A 264 38.34 15.27 6.42
CA ALA A 264 37.84 14.69 7.67
C ALA A 264 36.34 14.99 7.82
N GLN A 265 35.53 13.98 8.13
CA GLN A 265 34.07 14.08 8.20
C GLN A 265 33.56 13.60 9.57
N GLU A 266 32.59 14.30 10.15
CA GLU A 266 31.89 13.89 11.36
C GLU A 266 30.43 13.58 11.01
N LEU A 267 29.97 12.37 11.31
CA LEU A 267 28.57 11.99 11.10
C LEU A 267 27.67 12.58 12.18
N PRO A 268 26.45 13.03 11.83
CA PRO A 268 25.44 13.42 12.82
C PRO A 268 25.19 12.31 13.85
N LEU A 269 25.05 12.67 15.13
CA LEU A 269 24.87 11.73 16.25
C LEU A 269 23.73 10.72 15.99
N ILE A 270 24.10 9.45 15.85
CA ILE A 270 23.19 8.34 15.53
C ILE A 270 22.40 7.95 16.78
N ARG A 271 21.16 8.45 16.89
CA ARG A 271 20.25 8.12 18.00
C ARG A 271 19.55 6.79 17.72
N LEU A 272 19.97 5.73 18.40
CA LEU A 272 19.38 4.40 18.25
C LEU A 272 18.03 4.31 18.96
N THR A 273 17.06 3.60 18.35
CA THR A 273 15.73 3.38 18.93
C THR A 273 15.66 2.01 19.61
N PRO A 274 15.13 1.89 20.84
CA PRO A 274 14.98 0.59 21.50
C PRO A 274 14.15 -0.40 20.65
N ALA A 275 14.61 -1.65 20.56
CA ALA A 275 13.98 -2.68 19.76
C ALA A 275 12.63 -3.11 20.39
N ASN A 276 11.58 -3.17 19.58
CA ASN A 276 10.25 -3.61 20.01
C ASN A 276 10.30 -5.04 20.60
N ALA A 277 9.72 -5.19 21.78
CA ALA A 277 9.51 -6.48 22.42
C ALA A 277 8.41 -7.29 21.72
N GLN A 278 8.43 -8.61 21.89
CA GLN A 278 7.47 -9.55 21.31
C GLN A 278 6.67 -10.26 22.41
N LEU A 279 5.35 -10.06 22.44
CA LEU A 279 4.44 -10.72 23.36
C LEU A 279 3.59 -11.76 22.64
N GLN A 280 3.73 -13.03 23.01
CA GLN A 280 2.83 -14.12 22.64
C GLN A 280 1.67 -14.18 23.65
N VAL A 281 0.45 -13.87 23.21
CA VAL A 281 -0.76 -13.91 24.04
C VAL A 281 -1.61 -15.13 23.69
N ASN A 282 -1.71 -16.06 24.63
CA ASN A 282 -2.51 -17.28 24.56
C ASN A 282 -3.68 -17.23 25.56
N SER A 283 -4.73 -18.01 25.32
CA SER A 283 -5.82 -18.16 26.29
C SER A 283 -6.35 -19.59 26.34
N ILE A 284 -6.95 -19.96 27.46
CA ILE A 284 -7.72 -21.21 27.60
C ILE A 284 -9.18 -20.85 27.88
N PRO A 285 -10.13 -21.20 27.00
CA PRO A 285 -9.94 -21.77 25.66
C PRO A 285 -9.34 -20.75 24.66
N LEU A 286 -8.79 -21.27 23.56
CA LEU A 286 -8.25 -20.48 22.43
C LEU A 286 -9.32 -19.63 21.74
N GLY A 287 -8.92 -18.63 20.95
CA GLY A 287 -9.83 -17.75 20.21
C GLY A 287 -10.58 -16.78 21.12
N ALA A 288 -9.89 -16.21 22.11
CA ALA A 288 -10.37 -15.05 22.86
C ALA A 288 -9.96 -13.77 22.13
N ASN A 289 -10.82 -12.76 22.12
CA ASN A 289 -10.49 -11.42 21.64
C ASN A 289 -9.44 -10.80 22.55
N VAL A 290 -8.31 -10.37 21.98
CA VAL A 290 -7.20 -9.70 22.67
C VAL A 290 -7.21 -8.21 22.35
N SER A 291 -7.06 -7.38 23.38
CA SER A 291 -6.85 -5.94 23.28
C SER A 291 -5.56 -5.53 24.00
N VAL A 292 -5.02 -4.38 23.59
CA VAL A 292 -3.92 -3.67 24.25
C VAL A 292 -4.42 -2.27 24.54
N ASP A 293 -4.44 -1.88 25.81
CA ASP A 293 -4.94 -0.59 26.31
C ASP A 293 -6.39 -0.33 25.84
N GLY A 294 -7.24 -1.34 26.00
CA GLY A 294 -8.62 -1.36 25.52
C GLY A 294 -8.80 -1.52 24.00
N ARG A 295 -7.79 -1.21 23.17
CA ARG A 295 -7.87 -1.32 21.71
C ARG A 295 -7.68 -2.76 21.23
N TYR A 296 -8.70 -3.33 20.60
CA TYR A 296 -8.66 -4.66 19.99
C TYR A 296 -7.50 -4.82 18.99
N ARG A 297 -6.80 -5.96 19.06
CA ARG A 297 -5.66 -6.32 18.19
C ARG A 297 -5.85 -7.62 17.41
N GLY A 298 -6.72 -8.53 17.84
CA GLY A 298 -6.95 -9.81 17.18
C GLY A 298 -7.49 -10.87 18.12
N GLN A 299 -7.31 -12.16 17.78
CA GLN A 299 -7.70 -13.29 18.63
C GLN A 299 -6.51 -14.17 19.00
N SER A 300 -6.53 -14.73 20.21
CA SER A 300 -5.51 -15.66 20.70
C SER A 300 -5.53 -17.00 19.93
N PRO A 301 -4.37 -17.63 19.65
CA PRO A 301 -3.02 -17.19 20.00
C PRO A 301 -2.50 -16.10 19.04
N ILE A 302 -1.92 -15.02 19.58
CA ILE A 302 -1.45 -13.87 18.78
C ILE A 302 -0.07 -13.39 19.25
N LYS A 303 0.76 -12.94 18.30
CA LYS A 303 2.01 -12.21 18.57
C LYS A 303 1.77 -10.71 18.46
N LEU A 304 2.28 -9.95 19.41
CA LEU A 304 2.18 -8.49 19.47
C LEU A 304 3.58 -7.90 19.57
N ALA A 305 3.96 -7.07 18.59
CA ALA A 305 5.10 -6.17 18.71
C ALA A 305 4.69 -4.98 19.57
N LEU A 306 5.43 -4.73 20.65
CA LEU A 306 5.15 -3.70 21.66
C LEU A 306 6.43 -2.90 21.93
N SER A 307 6.31 -1.60 22.22
CA SER A 307 7.47 -0.77 22.54
C SER A 307 7.96 -1.10 23.96
N PRO A 308 9.28 -1.21 24.19
CA PRO A 308 9.78 -1.61 25.49
C PRO A 308 9.61 -0.54 26.57
N ASP A 309 9.68 -0.98 27.82
CA ASP A 309 9.58 -0.17 29.04
C ASP A 309 8.31 0.67 29.21
N VAL A 310 7.28 0.37 28.41
CA VAL A 310 5.90 0.80 28.59
C VAL A 310 5.12 -0.29 29.33
N ASP A 311 4.32 0.14 30.31
CA ASP A 311 3.33 -0.70 31.00
C ASP A 311 2.04 -0.76 30.18
N TYR A 312 1.67 -1.94 29.69
CA TYR A 312 0.50 -2.19 28.82
C TYR A 312 -0.59 -2.99 29.52
N GLU A 313 -1.86 -2.67 29.27
CA GLU A 313 -3.00 -3.49 29.71
C GLU A 313 -3.43 -4.47 28.61
N ILE A 314 -3.09 -5.76 28.77
CA ILE A 314 -3.53 -6.82 27.87
C ILE A 314 -4.90 -7.33 28.32
N GLY A 315 -5.95 -6.89 27.62
CA GLY A 315 -7.31 -7.36 27.84
C GLY A 315 -7.61 -8.64 27.07
N LEU A 316 -8.27 -9.61 27.70
CA LEU A 316 -8.80 -10.81 27.05
C LEU A 316 -10.29 -10.98 27.35
N SER A 317 -11.06 -11.36 26.32
CA SER A 317 -12.50 -11.61 26.43
C SER A 317 -12.99 -12.67 25.45
N LYS A 318 -13.97 -13.48 25.84
CA LYS A 318 -14.59 -14.49 24.96
C LYS A 318 -16.07 -14.68 25.31
N ALA A 319 -16.93 -14.83 24.30
CA ALA A 319 -18.36 -15.10 24.52
C ALA A 319 -18.56 -16.40 25.32
N GLY A 320 -19.39 -16.35 26.37
CA GLY A 320 -19.58 -17.46 27.32
C GLY A 320 -18.58 -17.49 28.50
N TYR A 321 -17.64 -16.56 28.55
CA TYR A 321 -16.58 -16.51 29.56
C TYR A 321 -16.48 -15.11 30.19
N GLY A 322 -15.75 -15.01 31.30
CA GLY A 322 -15.34 -13.72 31.87
C GLY A 322 -14.33 -13.00 30.97
N SER A 323 -14.31 -11.67 31.07
CA SER A 323 -13.18 -10.85 30.65
C SER A 323 -12.15 -10.72 31.76
N THR A 324 -10.88 -10.59 31.42
CA THR A 324 -9.80 -10.34 32.38
C THR A 324 -8.72 -9.46 31.75
N VAL A 325 -7.89 -8.82 32.58
CA VAL A 325 -6.81 -7.93 32.14
C VAL A 325 -5.51 -8.36 32.81
N ARG A 326 -4.40 -8.28 32.08
CA ARG A 326 -3.05 -8.50 32.59
C ARG A 326 -2.17 -7.32 32.22
N SER A 327 -1.67 -6.59 33.22
CA SER A 327 -0.59 -5.62 33.04
C SER A 327 0.70 -6.35 32.66
N VAL A 328 1.41 -5.86 31.64
CA VAL A 328 2.73 -6.37 31.23
C VAL A 328 3.66 -5.21 30.93
N ARG A 329 4.95 -5.39 31.25
CA ARG A 329 6.03 -4.49 30.88
C ARG A 329 7.17 -5.32 30.36
N LEU A 330 7.74 -4.94 29.21
CA LEU A 330 8.72 -5.74 28.49
C LEU A 330 10.01 -4.96 28.31
N GLN A 331 11.16 -5.62 28.45
CA GLN A 331 12.46 -5.01 28.15
C GLN A 331 12.70 -4.99 26.63
N ALA A 332 13.63 -4.16 26.17
CA ALA A 332 13.95 -4.05 24.75
C ALA A 332 14.44 -5.38 24.16
N ALA A 333 14.01 -5.68 22.94
CA ALA A 333 14.17 -6.98 22.26
C ALA A 333 13.61 -8.23 23.00
N ALA A 334 13.00 -8.10 24.18
CA ALA A 334 12.54 -9.25 24.96
C ALA A 334 11.40 -10.00 24.27
N THR A 335 11.42 -11.33 24.35
CA THR A 335 10.29 -12.19 23.94
C THR A 335 9.66 -12.83 25.17
N GLN A 336 8.37 -12.57 25.41
CA GLN A 336 7.61 -13.15 26.52
C GLN A 336 6.35 -13.85 26.00
N ALA A 337 5.91 -14.90 26.70
CA ALA A 337 4.59 -15.50 26.51
C ALA A 337 3.73 -15.34 27.76
N ILE A 338 2.44 -15.10 27.57
CA ILE A 338 1.41 -15.20 28.62
C ILE A 338 0.31 -16.16 28.16
N THR A 339 -0.15 -17.00 29.07
CA THR A 339 -1.35 -17.85 28.88
C THR A 339 -2.37 -17.46 29.94
N VAL A 340 -3.60 -17.21 29.51
CA VAL A 340 -4.64 -16.67 30.38
C VAL A 340 -5.91 -17.52 30.32
N ASP A 341 -6.20 -18.17 31.42
CA ASP A 341 -7.40 -19.01 31.58
C ASP A 341 -8.61 -18.11 31.83
N LEU A 342 -9.65 -18.25 30.99
CA LEU A 342 -10.89 -17.52 31.14
C LEU A 342 -11.91 -18.39 31.86
N THR A 343 -12.43 -17.92 32.99
CA THR A 343 -13.49 -18.63 33.72
C THR A 343 -14.79 -18.60 32.93
N ALA A 344 -15.41 -19.77 32.70
CA ALA A 344 -16.71 -19.85 32.05
C ALA A 344 -17.80 -19.17 32.91
N ARG A 345 -18.71 -18.44 32.27
CA ARG A 345 -19.91 -17.88 32.91
C ARG A 345 -21.11 -18.72 32.51
N ALA A 346 -21.59 -19.57 33.41
CA ALA A 346 -22.75 -20.41 33.15
C ALA A 346 -24.07 -19.71 33.53
N GLY A 347 -25.15 -20.08 32.83
CA GLY A 347 -26.53 -19.83 33.22
C GLY A 347 -27.31 -21.15 33.27
N GLU A 348 -28.29 -21.22 34.17
CA GLU A 348 -29.13 -22.40 34.34
C GLU A 348 -30.27 -22.44 33.33
N VAL A 349 -30.43 -23.57 32.65
CA VAL A 349 -31.51 -23.77 31.67
C VAL A 349 -32.20 -25.11 31.92
N THR A 350 -33.50 -25.07 32.21
CA THR A 350 -34.39 -26.23 32.30
C THR A 350 -35.09 -26.42 30.97
N ILE A 351 -34.98 -27.60 30.38
CA ILE A 351 -35.60 -27.97 29.11
C ILE A 351 -36.63 -29.06 29.37
N ASN A 352 -37.88 -28.80 29.01
CA ASN A 352 -39.02 -29.69 29.21
C ASN A 352 -39.60 -30.08 27.84
N ALA A 353 -39.31 -31.31 27.42
CA ALA A 353 -39.82 -31.91 26.20
C ALA A 353 -41.14 -32.64 26.43
N LEU A 354 -42.07 -32.49 25.48
CA LEU A 354 -43.30 -33.24 25.34
C LEU A 354 -43.37 -33.82 23.91
N PRO A 355 -43.56 -35.14 23.73
CA PRO A 355 -43.70 -36.16 24.78
C PRO A 355 -42.39 -36.40 25.58
N GLN A 356 -42.51 -36.96 26.77
CA GLN A 356 -41.42 -37.08 27.76
C GLN A 356 -40.31 -38.07 27.36
N ASP A 357 -40.52 -38.88 26.32
CA ASP A 357 -39.53 -39.79 25.73
C ASP A 357 -38.68 -39.12 24.63
N ALA A 358 -39.02 -37.91 24.19
CA ALA A 358 -38.25 -37.16 23.19
C ALA A 358 -36.86 -36.77 23.70
N VAL A 359 -35.84 -36.94 22.86
CA VAL A 359 -34.42 -36.78 23.22
C VAL A 359 -33.96 -35.35 22.97
N ILE A 360 -33.33 -34.75 23.97
CA ILE A 360 -32.79 -33.39 23.97
C ILE A 360 -31.31 -33.43 23.57
N TYR A 361 -30.94 -32.62 22.59
CA TYR A 361 -29.57 -32.42 22.13
C TYR A 361 -29.15 -30.95 22.31
N LEU A 362 -27.89 -30.72 22.69
CA LEU A 362 -27.24 -29.41 22.65
C LEU A 362 -25.97 -29.48 21.82
N ASN A 363 -25.88 -28.64 20.79
CA ASN A 363 -24.78 -28.60 19.82
C ASN A 363 -24.51 -29.99 19.19
N GLY A 364 -25.58 -30.72 18.85
CA GLY A 364 -25.54 -32.08 18.32
C GLY A 364 -25.24 -33.19 19.33
N GLN A 365 -24.92 -32.87 20.59
CA GLN A 365 -24.64 -33.86 21.64
C GLN A 365 -25.88 -34.13 22.50
N PRO A 366 -26.29 -35.40 22.72
CA PRO A 366 -27.44 -35.73 23.55
C PRO A 366 -27.22 -35.34 25.01
N ARG A 367 -28.28 -34.91 25.70
CA ARG A 367 -28.25 -34.43 27.10
C ARG A 367 -29.27 -35.10 28.02
N GLY A 368 -30.19 -35.88 27.47
CA GLY A 368 -31.25 -36.59 28.19
C GLY A 368 -32.54 -36.62 27.38
N SER A 369 -33.65 -36.95 28.03
CA SER A 369 -35.01 -36.90 27.47
C SER A 369 -35.98 -36.32 28.50
N GLY A 370 -37.15 -35.85 28.04
CA GLY A 370 -38.18 -35.31 28.92
C GLY A 370 -37.77 -34.00 29.59
N SER A 371 -37.57 -33.99 30.91
CA SER A 371 -37.15 -32.81 31.67
C SER A 371 -35.67 -32.89 32.06
N VAL A 372 -34.86 -31.89 31.66
CA VAL A 372 -33.42 -31.83 31.95
C VAL A 372 -33.01 -30.40 32.32
N THR A 373 -32.41 -30.21 33.49
CA THR A 373 -31.79 -28.94 33.91
C THR A 373 -30.29 -28.98 33.70
N LEU A 374 -29.73 -27.96 33.05
CA LEU A 374 -28.33 -27.90 32.63
C LEU A 374 -27.70 -26.54 32.97
N GLN A 375 -26.46 -26.58 33.47
CA GLN A 375 -25.60 -25.40 33.58
C GLN A 375 -24.85 -25.21 32.26
N LEU A 376 -25.17 -24.15 31.52
CA LEU A 376 -24.72 -23.93 30.15
C LEU A 376 -23.95 -22.61 30.02
N PRO A 377 -22.82 -22.54 29.27
CA PRO A 377 -22.08 -21.31 29.07
C PRO A 377 -22.96 -20.20 28.46
N SER A 378 -22.73 -18.94 28.86
CA SER A 378 -23.47 -17.76 28.39
C SER A 378 -23.09 -17.31 26.97
N ALA A 379 -23.10 -18.27 26.06
CA ALA A 379 -22.93 -18.14 24.62
C ALA A 379 -24.07 -18.91 23.92
N PRO A 380 -24.43 -18.60 22.67
CA PRO A 380 -25.44 -19.34 21.94
C PRO A 380 -25.15 -20.84 21.90
N GLN A 381 -26.14 -21.65 22.26
CA GLN A 381 -26.18 -23.11 22.12
C GLN A 381 -27.29 -23.47 21.12
N GLN A 382 -27.08 -24.46 20.26
CA GLN A 382 -28.16 -24.99 19.43
C GLN A 382 -28.89 -26.09 20.21
N LEU A 383 -30.15 -25.84 20.56
CA LEU A 383 -31.06 -26.83 21.14
C LEU A 383 -31.82 -27.54 20.03
N GLU A 384 -31.79 -28.86 20.05
CA GLU A 384 -32.69 -29.71 19.27
C GLU A 384 -33.44 -30.68 20.18
N VAL A 385 -34.68 -30.99 19.84
CA VAL A 385 -35.46 -32.04 20.48
C VAL A 385 -36.02 -32.94 19.39
N ARG A 386 -35.66 -34.22 19.44
CA ARG A 386 -35.92 -35.21 18.37
C ARG A 386 -36.69 -36.40 18.91
N LYS A 387 -37.57 -36.96 18.08
CA LYS A 387 -38.25 -38.24 18.33
C LYS A 387 -38.77 -38.83 17.03
N ASP A 388 -38.72 -40.14 16.88
CA ASP A 388 -39.28 -40.82 15.71
C ASP A 388 -40.81 -40.69 15.65
N GLY A 389 -41.33 -40.44 14.44
CA GLY A 389 -42.74 -40.15 14.15
C GLY A 389 -43.18 -38.71 14.46
N TYR A 390 -42.23 -37.81 14.71
CA TYR A 390 -42.46 -36.43 15.13
C TYR A 390 -41.48 -35.46 14.41
N GLU A 391 -41.97 -34.25 14.13
CA GLU A 391 -41.14 -33.16 13.59
C GLU A 391 -40.04 -32.75 14.60
N THR A 392 -38.81 -32.63 14.12
CA THR A 392 -37.67 -32.21 14.96
C THR A 392 -37.72 -30.72 15.27
N PHE A 393 -37.86 -30.37 16.55
CA PHE A 393 -37.71 -29.00 17.01
C PHE A 393 -36.23 -28.60 17.02
N SER A 394 -35.90 -27.40 16.52
CA SER A 394 -34.54 -26.83 16.56
C SER A 394 -34.59 -25.33 16.84
N ARG A 395 -33.78 -24.84 17.79
CA ARG A 395 -33.74 -23.42 18.19
C ARG A 395 -32.40 -23.04 18.84
N SER A 396 -31.85 -21.88 18.48
CA SER A 396 -30.71 -21.32 19.20
C SER A 396 -31.15 -20.69 20.54
N ILE A 397 -30.41 -20.96 21.62
CA ILE A 397 -30.70 -20.48 22.97
C ILE A 397 -29.44 -19.83 23.57
N THR A 398 -29.58 -18.73 24.30
CA THR A 398 -28.45 -18.07 24.99
C THR A 398 -28.69 -18.06 26.51
N PRO A 399 -27.96 -18.85 27.29
CA PRO A 399 -28.06 -18.91 28.75
C PRO A 399 -27.68 -17.57 29.42
N ARG A 400 -28.39 -17.22 30.50
CA ARG A 400 -28.20 -15.99 31.28
C ARG A 400 -27.64 -16.32 32.67
N PRO A 401 -26.39 -15.93 33.00
CA PRO A 401 -25.85 -16.11 34.35
C PRO A 401 -26.72 -15.41 35.40
N GLY A 402 -27.01 -16.11 36.50
CA GLY A 402 -27.85 -15.61 37.59
C GLY A 402 -29.37 -15.59 37.32
N TYR A 403 -29.83 -15.98 36.13
CA TYR A 403 -31.26 -16.02 35.78
C TYR A 403 -31.63 -17.38 35.20
N PRO A 404 -32.23 -18.30 35.98
CA PRO A 404 -32.72 -19.58 35.48
C PRO A 404 -33.75 -19.42 34.36
N GLN A 405 -33.62 -20.21 33.30
CA GLN A 405 -34.49 -20.14 32.12
C GLN A 405 -35.20 -21.48 31.87
N THR A 406 -36.54 -21.47 31.93
CA THR A 406 -37.33 -22.64 31.56
C THR A 406 -37.73 -22.59 30.08
N ILE A 407 -37.51 -23.69 29.38
CA ILE A 407 -37.85 -23.92 27.98
C ILE A 407 -38.86 -25.05 27.91
N GLN A 408 -40.06 -24.76 27.43
CA GLN A 408 -41.03 -25.78 27.02
C GLN A 408 -40.84 -26.09 25.54
N VAL A 409 -40.90 -27.37 25.17
CA VAL A 409 -40.89 -27.85 23.78
C VAL A 409 -41.95 -28.93 23.63
N ARG A 410 -42.99 -28.67 22.82
CA ARG A 410 -43.89 -29.71 22.34
C ARG A 410 -43.49 -30.06 20.91
N LEU A 411 -43.15 -31.32 20.68
CA LEU A 411 -43.05 -31.86 19.32
C LEU A 411 -44.45 -32.11 18.75
N LEU A 412 -44.57 -32.00 17.43
CA LEU A 412 -45.78 -32.37 16.68
C LEU A 412 -45.55 -33.73 16.05
N SER A 413 -46.52 -34.64 16.13
CA SER A 413 -46.44 -35.90 15.40
C SER A 413 -46.60 -35.66 13.89
N ASP A 414 -46.02 -36.53 13.05
CA ASP A 414 -46.10 -36.40 11.60
C ASP A 414 -47.56 -36.39 11.09
N GLU A 415 -48.46 -37.06 11.82
CA GLU A 415 -49.91 -37.03 11.57
C GLU A 415 -50.55 -35.69 11.92
N GLU A 416 -50.15 -35.06 13.03
CA GLU A 416 -50.59 -33.68 13.36
C GLU A 416 -50.09 -32.67 12.32
N VAL A 417 -48.87 -32.83 11.81
CA VAL A 417 -48.31 -31.99 10.74
C VAL A 417 -49.09 -32.20 9.43
N ARG A 418 -49.37 -33.46 9.06
CA ARG A 418 -50.22 -33.81 7.91
C ARG A 418 -51.64 -33.24 8.02
N MET A 419 -52.25 -33.32 9.20
CA MET A 419 -53.58 -32.75 9.42
C MET A 419 -53.57 -31.22 9.44
N ARG A 420 -52.49 -30.58 9.93
CA ARG A 420 -52.33 -29.11 9.88
C ARG A 420 -52.14 -28.57 8.47
N SER A 421 -51.36 -29.22 7.62
CA SER A 421 -51.16 -28.77 6.23
C SER A 421 -52.43 -28.92 5.37
N ILE A 422 -53.32 -29.86 5.71
CA ILE A 422 -54.66 -30.05 5.10
C ILE A 422 -55.71 -29.08 5.70
N ALA A 423 -55.54 -28.60 6.93
CA ALA A 423 -56.55 -27.83 7.65
C ALA A 423 -56.81 -26.44 7.01
N THR A 424 -57.96 -26.28 6.34
CA THR A 424 -58.34 -25.02 5.69
C THR A 424 -58.78 -23.91 6.67
N THR A 425 -59.03 -24.25 7.94
CA THR A 425 -59.24 -23.32 9.06
C THR A 425 -58.65 -23.89 10.35
N VAL A 426 -58.23 -23.00 11.26
CA VAL A 426 -57.88 -23.32 12.66
C VAL A 426 -58.56 -22.32 13.59
N SER A 427 -58.70 -22.67 14.87
CA SER A 427 -59.26 -21.77 15.90
C SER A 427 -58.23 -21.49 16.98
N THR A 428 -58.19 -20.25 17.49
CA THR A 428 -57.41 -19.90 18.68
C THR A 428 -58.10 -20.37 19.95
N SER A 429 -57.35 -20.44 21.04
CA SER A 429 -57.82 -20.70 22.42
C SER A 429 -58.90 -19.73 22.91
N GLN A 430 -59.07 -18.58 22.25
CA GLN A 430 -60.09 -17.59 22.61
C GLN A 430 -61.39 -17.71 21.80
N GLY A 431 -61.38 -18.48 20.70
CA GLY A 431 -62.51 -18.68 19.78
C GLY A 431 -62.37 -18.05 18.40
N GLN A 432 -61.31 -17.26 18.15
CA GLN A 432 -61.10 -16.62 16.85
C GLN A 432 -60.79 -17.67 15.78
N VAL A 433 -61.56 -17.69 14.70
CA VAL A 433 -61.30 -18.57 13.55
C VAL A 433 -60.30 -17.90 12.61
N MET A 434 -59.32 -18.67 12.15
CA MET A 434 -58.34 -18.25 11.14
C MET A 434 -58.46 -19.12 9.90
N ARG A 435 -58.43 -18.48 8.73
CA ARG A 435 -58.53 -19.09 7.41
C ARG A 435 -57.15 -19.35 6.84
N ARG A 436 -56.89 -20.56 6.33
CA ARG A 436 -55.67 -20.85 5.55
C ARG A 436 -55.79 -20.20 4.17
N VAL A 437 -54.75 -19.49 3.77
CA VAL A 437 -54.59 -18.81 2.49
C VAL A 437 -53.43 -19.46 1.76
N GLU A 438 -53.64 -19.80 0.49
CA GLU A 438 -52.63 -20.50 -0.32
C GLU A 438 -51.54 -19.54 -0.85
N PRO A 439 -50.34 -20.06 -1.16
CA PRO A 439 -49.31 -19.39 -1.96
C PRO A 439 -49.85 -18.80 -3.27
N GLY A 440 -49.19 -17.78 -3.80
CA GLY A 440 -49.57 -17.18 -5.08
C GLY A 440 -48.79 -15.91 -5.42
N SER A 441 -48.79 -15.57 -6.71
CA SER A 441 -48.19 -14.34 -7.24
C SER A 441 -49.27 -13.33 -7.63
N PHE A 442 -49.06 -12.07 -7.26
CA PHE A 442 -50.01 -10.98 -7.51
C PHE A 442 -49.29 -9.62 -7.59
N SER A 443 -50.06 -8.54 -7.76
CA SER A 443 -49.53 -7.17 -7.71
C SER A 443 -50.26 -6.33 -6.67
N MET A 444 -49.51 -5.76 -5.73
CA MET A 444 -49.96 -4.71 -4.82
C MET A 444 -50.06 -3.36 -5.54
N GLY A 445 -50.66 -2.36 -4.89
CA GLY A 445 -50.75 -0.98 -5.39
C GLY A 445 -51.91 -0.72 -6.36
N ALA A 446 -51.81 0.40 -7.08
CA ALA A 446 -52.88 0.94 -7.93
C ALA A 446 -52.31 1.52 -9.25
N SER A 447 -53.10 1.47 -10.32
CA SER A 447 -52.74 2.08 -11.61
C SER A 447 -52.62 3.60 -11.49
N ARG A 448 -51.68 4.22 -12.22
CA ARG A 448 -51.57 5.70 -12.30
C ARG A 448 -52.85 6.37 -12.82
N SER A 449 -53.71 5.66 -13.56
CA SER A 449 -55.01 6.13 -14.05
C SER A 449 -56.18 5.93 -13.06
N GLN A 450 -55.95 5.28 -11.92
CA GLN A 450 -57.01 4.92 -10.96
C GLN A 450 -57.38 6.14 -10.09
N GLN A 451 -58.66 6.53 -10.11
CA GLN A 451 -59.16 7.66 -9.34
C GLN A 451 -58.91 7.48 -7.83
N GLY A 452 -58.56 8.55 -7.14
CA GLY A 452 -58.23 8.55 -5.70
C GLY A 452 -56.83 8.04 -5.36
N ARG A 453 -56.02 7.55 -6.31
CA ARG A 453 -54.68 7.00 -6.02
C ARG A 453 -53.72 8.04 -5.42
N ARG A 454 -53.18 7.74 -4.22
CA ARG A 454 -52.03 8.44 -3.61
C ARG A 454 -50.70 7.98 -4.19
N ALA A 455 -49.67 8.82 -4.06
CA ALA A 455 -48.34 8.55 -4.61
C ALA A 455 -47.71 7.23 -4.10
N ASN A 456 -47.95 6.90 -2.83
CA ASN A 456 -47.42 5.74 -2.10
C ASN A 456 -48.01 4.37 -2.53
N GLU A 457 -49.04 4.36 -3.37
CA GLU A 457 -49.70 3.15 -3.91
C GLU A 457 -49.05 2.71 -5.23
N VAL A 458 -47.73 2.56 -5.23
CA VAL A 458 -46.94 2.08 -6.38
C VAL A 458 -47.28 0.62 -6.66
N ILE A 459 -47.37 0.23 -7.94
CA ILE A 459 -47.54 -1.18 -8.30
C ILE A 459 -46.26 -1.94 -7.97
N VAL A 460 -46.40 -3.02 -7.19
CA VAL A 460 -45.30 -3.89 -6.75
C VAL A 460 -45.69 -5.35 -7.01
N PRO A 461 -44.95 -6.10 -7.83
CA PRO A 461 -45.14 -7.54 -7.97
C PRO A 461 -44.68 -8.28 -6.71
N VAL A 462 -45.46 -9.27 -6.28
CA VAL A 462 -45.21 -10.06 -5.06
C VAL A 462 -45.49 -11.53 -5.33
N THR A 463 -44.68 -12.41 -4.76
CA THR A 463 -44.96 -13.85 -4.66
C THR A 463 -44.97 -14.24 -3.18
N LEU A 464 -46.06 -14.82 -2.71
CA LEU A 464 -46.10 -15.53 -1.43
C LEU A 464 -45.82 -17.00 -1.72
N THR A 465 -44.74 -17.53 -1.16
CA THR A 465 -44.28 -18.92 -1.41
C THR A 465 -44.86 -19.91 -0.41
N LYS A 466 -45.32 -19.43 0.75
CA LYS A 466 -45.79 -20.25 1.87
C LYS A 466 -47.25 -19.97 2.20
N PRO A 467 -48.03 -21.00 2.60
CA PRO A 467 -49.36 -20.79 3.12
C PRO A 467 -49.31 -20.07 4.48
N PHE A 468 -50.36 -19.33 4.78
CA PHE A 468 -50.52 -18.68 6.09
C PHE A 468 -51.97 -18.73 6.56
N TYR A 469 -52.17 -18.68 7.86
CA TYR A 469 -53.47 -18.47 8.48
C TYR A 469 -53.67 -16.99 8.75
N ILE A 470 -54.88 -16.47 8.50
CA ILE A 470 -55.28 -15.09 8.85
C ILE A 470 -56.66 -15.09 9.52
N GLY A 471 -56.86 -14.25 10.53
CA GLY A 471 -58.13 -14.11 11.23
C GLY A 471 -59.27 -13.76 10.29
N THR A 472 -60.36 -14.52 10.32
CA THR A 472 -61.54 -14.22 9.49
C THR A 472 -62.18 -12.90 9.89
N LYS A 473 -61.95 -12.44 11.11
CA LYS A 473 -62.43 -11.19 11.70
C LYS A 473 -61.28 -10.46 12.40
N GLU A 474 -61.42 -9.16 12.63
CA GLU A 474 -60.58 -8.38 13.54
C GLU A 474 -60.60 -8.98 14.96
N VAL A 475 -59.60 -8.65 15.78
CA VAL A 475 -59.63 -8.98 17.21
C VAL A 475 -60.68 -8.11 17.91
N THR A 476 -61.54 -8.72 18.73
CA THR A 476 -62.61 -8.00 19.44
C THR A 476 -62.16 -7.43 20.78
N ASN A 477 -62.91 -6.46 21.31
CA ASN A 477 -62.75 -5.99 22.68
C ASN A 477 -62.78 -7.16 23.69
N SER A 478 -63.71 -8.12 23.55
CA SER A 478 -63.85 -9.25 24.48
C SER A 478 -62.69 -10.26 24.49
N GLU A 479 -61.84 -10.23 23.48
CA GLU A 479 -60.60 -11.03 23.39
C GLU A 479 -59.41 -10.21 23.90
N PHE A 480 -59.30 -8.95 23.46
CA PHE A 480 -58.20 -8.07 23.91
C PHE A 480 -58.24 -7.79 25.41
N LEU A 481 -59.43 -7.67 26.02
CA LEU A 481 -59.59 -7.52 27.47
C LEU A 481 -59.13 -8.75 28.28
N ARG A 482 -58.96 -9.93 27.66
CA ARG A 482 -58.37 -11.11 28.33
C ARG A 482 -56.83 -11.02 28.43
N PHE A 483 -56.22 -10.24 27.54
CA PHE A 483 -54.80 -9.86 27.61
C PHE A 483 -54.59 -8.64 28.51
N ARG A 484 -55.39 -7.60 28.34
CA ARG A 484 -55.25 -6.31 29.04
C ARG A 484 -56.63 -5.77 29.44
N ASN A 485 -57.10 -6.17 30.62
CA ASN A 485 -58.44 -5.86 31.16
C ASN A 485 -58.68 -4.37 31.48
N THR A 486 -57.67 -3.50 31.39
CA THR A 486 -57.74 -2.05 31.58
C THR A 486 -57.75 -1.26 30.27
N HIS A 487 -57.86 -1.93 29.12
CA HIS A 487 -57.89 -1.27 27.81
C HIS A 487 -59.23 -0.57 27.53
N ASP A 488 -59.18 0.63 26.95
CA ASP A 488 -60.33 1.32 26.38
C ASP A 488 -60.12 1.63 24.89
N SER A 489 -61.11 1.24 24.08
CA SER A 489 -61.20 1.51 22.64
C SER A 489 -61.81 2.88 22.31
N GLY A 490 -62.12 3.70 23.30
CA GLY A 490 -62.71 5.03 23.15
C GLY A 490 -64.21 5.06 23.45
N GLY A 491 -64.67 4.35 24.48
CA GLY A 491 -66.08 4.27 24.85
C GLY A 491 -66.77 5.64 25.04
N ASP A 492 -66.02 6.63 25.54
CA ASP A 492 -66.47 8.01 25.74
C ASP A 492 -66.80 8.76 24.43
N ILE A 493 -66.31 8.28 23.27
CA ILE A 493 -66.59 8.87 21.95
C ILE A 493 -67.85 8.27 21.34
N HIS A 494 -68.03 6.95 21.45
CA HIS A 494 -69.27 6.27 21.06
C HIS A 494 -69.34 4.88 21.71
N ALA A 495 -70.50 4.53 22.29
CA ALA A 495 -70.67 3.29 23.05
C ALA A 495 -70.35 2.01 22.26
N SER A 496 -70.48 2.00 20.93
CA SER A 496 -70.12 0.82 20.13
C SER A 496 -68.60 0.55 20.08
N LEU A 497 -67.75 1.56 20.29
CA LEU A 497 -66.29 1.37 20.38
C LEU A 497 -65.91 0.43 21.55
N ALA A 498 -66.66 0.46 22.64
CA ALA A 498 -66.49 -0.42 23.79
C ALA A 498 -67.31 -1.73 23.72
N GLY A 499 -68.03 -2.00 22.61
CA GLY A 499 -68.87 -3.18 22.47
C GLY A 499 -68.06 -4.48 22.47
N ASN A 500 -68.45 -5.48 23.29
CA ASN A 500 -67.71 -6.74 23.44
C ASN A 500 -67.36 -7.45 22.11
N ASN A 501 -68.29 -7.44 21.15
CA ASN A 501 -68.15 -8.09 19.84
C ASN A 501 -67.71 -7.11 18.74
N ASN A 502 -67.41 -5.85 19.08
CA ASN A 502 -66.85 -4.87 18.16
C ASN A 502 -65.32 -5.01 18.12
N PRO A 503 -64.66 -4.59 17.03
CA PRO A 503 -63.21 -4.65 16.93
C PRO A 503 -62.56 -3.79 18.04
N VAL A 504 -61.46 -4.29 18.60
CA VAL A 504 -60.62 -3.48 19.48
C VAL A 504 -59.97 -2.36 18.67
N THR A 505 -60.02 -1.14 19.18
CA THR A 505 -59.33 0.02 18.59
C THR A 505 -58.55 0.77 19.67
N ASN A 506 -57.98 1.93 19.33
CA ASN A 506 -57.12 2.72 20.23
C ASN A 506 -55.84 1.99 20.68
N VAL A 507 -55.56 0.81 20.13
CA VAL A 507 -54.33 0.03 20.34
C VAL A 507 -53.22 0.56 19.44
N SER A 508 -52.02 0.74 19.98
CA SER A 508 -50.83 0.96 19.15
C SER A 508 -50.40 -0.36 18.49
N TRP A 509 -49.56 -0.24 17.46
CA TRP A 509 -48.93 -1.41 16.84
C TRP A 509 -48.16 -2.27 17.87
N ALA A 510 -47.57 -1.65 18.89
CA ALA A 510 -46.85 -2.35 19.96
C ALA A 510 -47.79 -3.21 20.82
N ASP A 511 -48.97 -2.69 21.15
CA ASP A 511 -49.98 -3.42 21.94
C ASP A 511 -50.53 -4.63 21.16
N ALA A 512 -50.72 -4.46 19.85
CA ALA A 512 -51.18 -5.53 18.96
C ALA A 512 -50.15 -6.67 18.87
N VAL A 513 -48.84 -6.38 18.76
CA VAL A 513 -47.81 -7.44 18.77
C VAL A 513 -47.56 -8.04 20.15
N GLU A 514 -47.78 -7.29 21.23
CA GLU A 514 -47.79 -7.84 22.60
C GLU A 514 -48.91 -8.86 22.79
N TYR A 515 -50.12 -8.57 22.31
CA TYR A 515 -51.26 -9.49 22.29
C TYR A 515 -50.95 -10.76 21.49
N CYS A 516 -50.42 -10.63 20.26
CA CYS A 516 -49.96 -11.76 19.44
C CYS A 516 -48.95 -12.65 20.19
N ASN A 517 -47.96 -12.03 20.84
CA ASN A 517 -46.95 -12.71 21.64
C ASN A 517 -47.53 -13.35 22.91
N TRP A 518 -48.51 -12.74 23.56
CA TRP A 518 -49.21 -13.29 24.72
C TRP A 518 -50.01 -14.53 24.34
N LEU A 519 -50.83 -14.45 23.29
CA LEU A 519 -51.65 -15.57 22.82
C LEU A 519 -50.78 -16.75 22.37
N SER A 520 -49.65 -16.46 21.72
CA SER A 520 -48.65 -17.49 21.36
C SER A 520 -48.17 -18.26 22.60
N ARG A 521 -47.88 -17.58 23.71
CA ARG A 521 -47.45 -18.22 24.97
C ARG A 521 -48.56 -19.03 25.64
N GLN A 522 -49.82 -18.56 25.58
CA GLN A 522 -50.97 -19.31 26.12
C GLN A 522 -51.14 -20.67 25.41
N GLU A 523 -50.84 -20.72 24.11
CA GLU A 523 -50.98 -21.92 23.27
C GLU A 523 -49.68 -22.72 23.10
N GLY A 524 -48.61 -22.36 23.82
CA GLY A 524 -47.31 -23.04 23.78
C GLY A 524 -46.50 -22.84 22.50
N LEU A 525 -46.88 -21.87 21.67
CA LEU A 525 -46.24 -21.53 20.40
C LEU A 525 -45.04 -20.60 20.61
N THR A 526 -44.09 -20.58 19.68
CA THR A 526 -42.93 -19.70 19.76
C THR A 526 -43.32 -18.26 19.36
N PRO A 527 -43.18 -17.25 20.25
CA PRO A 527 -43.59 -15.88 19.95
C PRO A 527 -42.77 -15.27 18.78
N VAL A 528 -43.45 -14.58 17.86
CA VAL A 528 -42.85 -14.06 16.62
C VAL A 528 -41.98 -12.81 16.85
N TYR A 529 -42.30 -12.00 17.86
CA TYR A 529 -41.59 -10.74 18.10
C TYR A 529 -40.78 -10.78 19.39
N GLU A 530 -39.57 -10.23 19.36
CA GLU A 530 -38.73 -10.00 20.53
C GLU A 530 -38.43 -8.51 20.72
N LYS A 531 -38.22 -8.10 21.97
CA LYS A 531 -37.94 -6.69 22.31
C LYS A 531 -36.44 -6.49 22.52
N ARG A 532 -35.80 -5.75 21.61
CA ARG A 532 -34.37 -5.39 21.63
C ARG A 532 -34.23 -3.87 21.66
N PHE A 533 -33.50 -3.32 22.62
CA PHE A 533 -33.27 -1.86 22.77
C PHE A 533 -34.57 -1.03 22.67
N GLU A 534 -35.58 -1.41 23.45
CA GLU A 534 -36.95 -0.87 23.46
C GLU A 534 -37.74 -0.94 22.13
N LYS A 535 -37.27 -1.71 21.14
CA LYS A 535 -37.95 -1.92 19.86
C LYS A 535 -38.35 -3.38 19.65
N TRP A 536 -39.52 -3.58 19.06
CA TRP A 536 -40.01 -4.88 18.64
C TRP A 536 -39.43 -5.26 17.27
N GLU A 537 -38.68 -6.36 17.23
CA GLU A 537 -38.08 -6.95 16.03
C GLU A 537 -38.66 -8.35 15.79
N VAL A 538 -38.74 -8.77 14.52
CA VAL A 538 -39.23 -10.11 14.14
C VAL A 538 -38.10 -11.12 14.31
N VAL A 539 -38.36 -12.22 15.01
CA VAL A 539 -37.44 -13.35 15.15
C VAL A 539 -37.24 -14.02 13.80
N THR A 540 -35.99 -14.35 13.44
CA THR A 540 -35.63 -15.03 12.19
C THR A 540 -34.83 -16.31 12.47
N PRO A 541 -35.18 -17.48 11.89
CA PRO A 541 -36.32 -17.73 11.00
C PRO A 541 -37.68 -17.48 11.66
N LEU A 542 -38.70 -17.20 10.84
CA LEU A 542 -40.02 -16.77 11.29
C LEU A 542 -40.69 -17.89 12.14
N PRO A 543 -41.06 -17.63 13.41
CA PRO A 543 -41.65 -18.66 14.27
C PRO A 543 -43.07 -19.10 13.89
N ASP A 544 -43.56 -20.11 14.63
CA ASP A 544 -44.87 -20.74 14.46
C ASP A 544 -46.02 -20.02 15.19
N GLY A 545 -45.72 -18.99 15.98
CA GLY A 545 -46.69 -18.23 16.78
C GLY A 545 -47.55 -17.24 15.99
N TYR A 546 -48.46 -16.59 16.73
CA TYR A 546 -49.31 -15.52 16.23
C TYR A 546 -48.53 -14.22 16.03
N ARG A 547 -48.95 -13.46 15.03
CA ARG A 547 -48.36 -12.20 14.58
C ARG A 547 -49.40 -11.32 13.90
N LEU A 548 -48.99 -10.12 13.47
CA LEU A 548 -49.73 -9.38 12.46
C LEU A 548 -49.46 -9.98 11.07
N PRO A 549 -50.41 -9.90 10.12
CA PRO A 549 -50.13 -10.17 8.71
C PRO A 549 -49.11 -9.17 8.17
N THR A 550 -48.34 -9.53 7.16
CA THR A 550 -47.59 -8.54 6.36
C THR A 550 -48.56 -7.75 5.48
N GLU A 551 -48.13 -6.60 4.98
CA GLU A 551 -48.90 -5.82 4.01
C GLU A 551 -49.27 -6.67 2.78
N ALA A 552 -48.37 -7.56 2.34
CA ALA A 552 -48.63 -8.47 1.23
C ALA A 552 -49.66 -9.55 1.58
N GLU A 553 -49.50 -10.25 2.70
CA GLU A 553 -50.44 -11.28 3.16
C GLU A 553 -51.84 -10.72 3.35
N TRP A 554 -51.95 -9.55 4.00
CA TRP A 554 -53.21 -8.83 4.16
C TRP A 554 -53.82 -8.49 2.79
N THR A 555 -53.01 -7.93 1.88
CA THR A 555 -53.48 -7.50 0.56
C THR A 555 -53.91 -8.68 -0.31
N TRP A 556 -53.22 -9.83 -0.23
CA TRP A 556 -53.59 -11.07 -0.91
C TRP A 556 -54.89 -11.64 -0.34
N ALA A 557 -54.97 -11.78 0.98
CA ALA A 557 -56.12 -12.37 1.66
C ALA A 557 -57.40 -11.54 1.49
N ILE A 558 -57.34 -10.21 1.63
CA ILE A 558 -58.52 -9.34 1.49
C ILE A 558 -58.95 -9.20 0.03
N ARG A 559 -58.01 -9.05 -0.92
CA ARG A 559 -58.33 -8.94 -2.36
C ARG A 559 -58.60 -10.27 -3.05
N TYR A 560 -58.62 -11.38 -2.32
CA TYR A 560 -58.86 -12.70 -2.91
C TYR A 560 -60.26 -12.79 -3.53
N GLN A 561 -60.31 -13.08 -4.83
CA GLN A 561 -61.55 -13.27 -5.59
C GLN A 561 -61.48 -14.55 -6.40
N ALA A 562 -62.58 -15.30 -6.45
CA ALA A 562 -62.65 -16.58 -7.16
C ALA A 562 -62.69 -16.45 -8.70
N ARG A 563 -62.70 -15.22 -9.24
CA ARG A 563 -62.69 -14.92 -10.69
C ARG A 563 -61.86 -13.66 -10.99
N SER A 564 -61.41 -13.56 -12.24
CA SER A 564 -60.14 -12.91 -12.63
C SER A 564 -60.13 -11.38 -12.79
N GLU A 565 -60.90 -10.61 -12.02
CA GLU A 565 -60.91 -9.14 -12.15
C GLU A 565 -60.49 -8.40 -10.87
N ALA A 566 -59.54 -7.47 -11.01
CA ALA A 566 -59.05 -6.65 -9.90
C ALA A 566 -60.09 -5.56 -9.54
N SER A 567 -60.80 -5.75 -8.44
CA SER A 567 -61.70 -4.72 -7.89
C SER A 567 -60.94 -3.56 -7.23
N VAL A 568 -61.49 -2.35 -7.35
CA VAL A 568 -60.99 -1.09 -6.78
C VAL A 568 -61.40 -0.94 -5.31
N PHE A 569 -62.67 -1.24 -5.01
CA PHE A 569 -63.28 -1.21 -3.68
C PHE A 569 -63.63 -2.65 -3.23
N PRO A 570 -63.84 -2.90 -1.92
CA PRO A 570 -64.26 -4.21 -1.40
C PRO A 570 -65.49 -4.81 -2.10
N TRP A 571 -66.44 -3.96 -2.49
CA TRP A 571 -67.70 -4.32 -3.17
C TRP A 571 -67.65 -4.21 -4.70
N GLY A 572 -66.45 -4.07 -5.30
CA GLY A 572 -66.26 -3.97 -6.75
C GLY A 572 -65.79 -2.60 -7.21
N ASN A 573 -66.38 -2.09 -8.30
CA ASN A 573 -65.86 -0.92 -9.06
C ASN A 573 -66.82 0.27 -9.16
N ARG A 574 -67.94 0.29 -8.41
CA ARG A 574 -68.99 1.33 -8.49
C ARG A 574 -69.12 2.12 -7.18
N LEU A 575 -69.49 3.39 -7.30
CA LEU A 575 -69.89 4.26 -6.19
C LEU A 575 -71.31 4.80 -6.44
N PRO A 576 -72.10 5.08 -5.39
CA PRO A 576 -71.84 4.75 -3.98
C PRO A 576 -71.84 3.22 -3.71
N PRO A 577 -71.32 2.77 -2.55
CA PRO A 577 -71.49 1.38 -2.12
C PRO A 577 -72.96 0.97 -2.02
N ARG A 578 -73.24 -0.34 -2.16
CA ARG A 578 -74.53 -0.92 -1.74
C ARG A 578 -74.58 -0.97 -0.22
N ARG A 579 -75.78 -0.87 0.37
CA ARG A 579 -76.00 -0.86 1.83
C ARG A 579 -75.27 -1.96 2.62
N ASP A 580 -75.05 -3.11 2.00
CA ASP A 580 -74.38 -4.30 2.53
C ASP A 580 -72.85 -4.33 2.32
N SER A 581 -72.21 -3.25 1.85
CA SER A 581 -70.79 -3.28 1.40
C SER A 581 -69.72 -3.19 2.50
N GLY A 582 -70.10 -3.05 3.77
CA GLY A 582 -69.21 -2.75 4.90
C GLY A 582 -69.64 -1.50 5.68
N ASN A 583 -69.00 -1.26 6.81
CA ASN A 583 -69.17 -0.07 7.65
C ASN A 583 -68.21 1.05 7.21
N TYR A 584 -68.74 2.25 6.96
CA TYR A 584 -68.00 3.42 6.49
C TYR A 584 -68.53 4.71 7.14
N ALA A 585 -67.89 5.86 6.88
CA ALA A 585 -68.46 7.13 7.30
C ALA A 585 -69.73 7.43 6.46
N ASP A 586 -70.90 7.14 7.05
CA ASP A 586 -72.22 7.15 6.42
C ASP A 586 -73.14 8.23 7.01
N GLN A 587 -74.43 8.22 6.67
CA GLN A 587 -75.39 9.16 7.26
C GLN A 587 -75.56 9.01 8.79
N ALA A 588 -75.34 7.84 9.38
CA ALA A 588 -75.40 7.64 10.84
C ALA A 588 -74.14 8.21 11.54
N ALA A 589 -72.97 8.12 10.92
CA ALA A 589 -71.71 8.63 11.48
C ALA A 589 -71.60 10.16 11.55
N ARG A 590 -72.57 10.90 10.98
CA ARG A 590 -72.51 12.35 10.69
C ARG A 590 -72.20 13.28 11.88
N GLU A 591 -72.46 12.86 13.11
CA GLU A 591 -72.14 13.66 14.31
C GLU A 591 -70.70 13.41 14.82
N LEU A 592 -70.04 12.33 14.36
CA LEU A 592 -68.72 11.89 14.82
C LEU A 592 -67.60 12.10 13.79
N VAL A 593 -67.94 12.42 12.53
CA VAL A 593 -67.00 12.57 11.39
C VAL A 593 -67.34 13.79 10.53
N PRO A 594 -66.34 14.48 9.93
CA PRO A 594 -66.59 15.72 9.18
C PRO A 594 -67.17 15.51 7.76
N THR A 595 -67.04 14.30 7.21
CA THR A 595 -67.42 13.97 5.82
C THR A 595 -68.04 12.58 5.79
N VAL A 596 -69.18 12.44 5.10
CA VAL A 596 -69.96 11.19 5.01
C VAL A 596 -70.31 10.85 3.56
N LEU A 597 -70.53 9.57 3.26
CA LEU A 597 -70.94 9.07 1.95
C LEU A 597 -72.37 9.50 1.61
N PRO A 598 -72.60 10.31 0.55
CA PRO A 598 -73.94 10.74 0.17
C PRO A 598 -74.82 9.57 -0.29
N GLY A 599 -76.02 9.45 0.30
CA GLY A 599 -76.98 8.41 -0.06
C GLY A 599 -76.63 7.01 0.44
N PHE A 600 -75.65 6.88 1.33
CA PHE A 600 -75.27 5.63 1.97
C PHE A 600 -75.65 5.62 3.46
N ASN A 601 -76.16 4.47 3.93
CA ASN A 601 -76.47 4.23 5.34
C ASN A 601 -76.34 2.73 5.63
N ASP A 602 -75.27 2.33 6.31
CA ASP A 602 -75.09 0.94 6.75
C ASP A 602 -75.89 0.67 8.04
N GLY A 603 -75.93 1.65 8.94
CA GLY A 603 -76.70 1.65 10.18
C GLY A 603 -75.86 1.81 11.46
N PHE A 604 -74.54 1.98 11.34
CA PHE A 604 -73.63 2.12 12.48
C PHE A 604 -72.92 3.48 12.47
N ALA A 605 -73.17 4.32 13.48
CA ALA A 605 -72.52 5.64 13.59
C ALA A 605 -71.00 5.57 13.87
N SER A 606 -70.52 4.42 14.32
CA SER A 606 -69.11 4.11 14.58
C SER A 606 -68.89 2.62 14.33
N THR A 607 -67.96 1.93 15.00
CA THR A 607 -67.70 0.50 14.73
C THR A 607 -68.95 -0.38 14.84
N ALA A 608 -68.99 -1.41 14.01
CA ALA A 608 -69.98 -2.47 14.01
C ALA A 608 -69.42 -3.76 14.65
N PRO A 609 -70.28 -4.67 15.14
CA PRO A 609 -69.86 -6.01 15.57
C PRO A 609 -69.15 -6.74 14.43
N VAL A 610 -68.05 -7.43 14.72
CA VAL A 610 -67.23 -8.08 13.68
C VAL A 610 -68.02 -9.17 12.95
N GLY A 611 -67.94 -9.16 11.63
CA GLY A 611 -68.70 -9.99 10.69
C GLY A 611 -70.17 -9.60 10.54
N SER A 612 -70.51 -8.32 10.64
CA SER A 612 -71.86 -7.81 10.35
C SER A 612 -72.16 -7.72 8.84
N PHE A 613 -71.12 -7.70 8.00
CA PHE A 613 -71.22 -7.55 6.55
C PHE A 613 -70.80 -8.84 5.81
N PRO A 614 -71.07 -8.99 4.49
CA PRO A 614 -70.66 -10.16 3.73
C PRO A 614 -69.14 -10.35 3.71
N ALA A 615 -68.70 -11.59 3.90
CA ALA A 615 -67.29 -11.94 3.74
C ALA A 615 -66.85 -11.98 2.27
N ASN A 616 -65.55 -11.86 2.04
CA ASN A 616 -64.94 -12.11 0.73
C ASN A 616 -64.91 -13.62 0.39
N ALA A 617 -64.35 -13.97 -0.78
CA ALA A 617 -64.32 -15.35 -1.28
C ALA A 617 -63.48 -16.34 -0.44
N LEU A 618 -62.75 -15.90 0.59
CA LEU A 618 -62.08 -16.76 1.57
C LEU A 618 -62.88 -16.92 2.88
N GLY A 619 -64.01 -16.25 3.05
CA GLY A 619 -64.71 -16.19 4.34
C GLY A 619 -64.08 -15.19 5.32
N ILE A 620 -63.36 -14.18 4.80
CA ILE A 620 -62.78 -13.10 5.60
C ILE A 620 -63.70 -11.89 5.56
N TYR A 621 -64.05 -11.38 6.73
CA TYR A 621 -64.98 -10.28 6.97
C TYR A 621 -64.24 -8.95 7.17
N ASP A 622 -64.96 -7.87 6.90
CA ASP A 622 -64.70 -6.47 7.29
C ASP A 622 -63.39 -5.80 6.85
N GLY A 623 -62.39 -6.52 6.30
CA GLY A 623 -61.09 -5.95 5.88
C GLY A 623 -61.15 -4.91 4.74
N GLY A 624 -62.34 -4.44 4.38
CA GLY A 624 -62.58 -3.29 3.53
C GLY A 624 -63.01 -2.00 4.27
N GLY A 625 -63.51 -2.10 5.50
CA GLY A 625 -64.15 -1.02 6.27
C GLY A 625 -64.16 -1.36 7.77
N ASN A 626 -65.16 -0.89 8.52
CA ASN A 626 -65.26 -1.05 9.98
C ASN A 626 -64.08 -0.39 10.73
N VAL A 627 -62.91 -1.02 10.78
CA VAL A 627 -61.66 -0.42 11.28
C VAL A 627 -60.52 -0.69 10.31
N ALA A 628 -59.62 0.29 10.17
CA ALA A 628 -58.37 0.08 9.47
C ALA A 628 -57.44 -0.77 10.36
N GLU A 629 -56.47 -1.47 9.77
CA GLU A 629 -55.75 -2.54 10.44
C GLU A 629 -54.24 -2.31 10.46
N TRP A 630 -53.62 -2.50 11.63
CA TRP A 630 -52.17 -2.65 11.73
C TRP A 630 -51.69 -3.91 10.99
N VAL A 631 -50.70 -3.75 10.13
CA VAL A 631 -49.93 -4.85 9.54
C VAL A 631 -48.48 -4.79 10.02
N GLN A 632 -47.70 -5.86 9.84
CA GLN A 632 -46.35 -5.98 10.37
C GLN A 632 -45.40 -4.88 9.87
N ASP A 633 -45.51 -4.49 8.62
CA ASP A 633 -44.52 -3.73 7.87
C ASP A 633 -44.23 -2.34 8.47
N TYR A 634 -42.95 -1.95 8.44
CA TYR A 634 -42.58 -0.54 8.56
C TYR A 634 -43.02 0.22 7.30
N TYR A 635 -43.63 1.39 7.47
CA TYR A 635 -44.12 2.17 6.34
C TYR A 635 -42.96 2.76 5.52
N ALA A 636 -42.99 2.47 4.23
CA ALA A 636 -42.13 3.04 3.20
C ALA A 636 -42.91 3.22 1.88
N VAL A 637 -42.42 4.10 1.02
CA VAL A 637 -42.89 4.27 -0.36
C VAL A 637 -42.10 3.31 -1.27
N PRO A 638 -42.75 2.36 -1.98
CA PRO A 638 -42.03 1.45 -2.88
C PRO A 638 -41.46 2.16 -4.10
N THR A 639 -40.36 1.64 -4.64
CA THR A 639 -39.72 2.18 -5.85
C THR A 639 -40.60 1.95 -7.09
N PRO A 640 -40.96 3.00 -7.87
CA PRO A 640 -41.69 2.82 -9.12
C PRO A 640 -40.92 1.99 -10.15
N GLY A 641 -41.60 1.07 -10.83
CA GLY A 641 -41.04 0.29 -11.93
C GLY A 641 -40.36 -1.02 -11.53
N GLN A 642 -40.59 -1.53 -10.31
CA GLN A 642 -40.15 -2.87 -9.92
C GLN A 642 -40.79 -3.95 -10.81
N THR A 643 -39.95 -4.72 -11.50
CA THR A 643 -40.35 -5.84 -12.38
C THR A 643 -40.15 -7.21 -11.74
N THR A 644 -39.08 -7.38 -10.95
CA THR A 644 -38.83 -8.58 -10.15
C THR A 644 -39.82 -8.66 -8.98
N ALA A 645 -40.52 -9.78 -8.83
CA ALA A 645 -41.41 -10.00 -7.70
C ALA A 645 -40.64 -10.07 -6.38
N SER A 646 -41.19 -9.46 -5.32
CA SER A 646 -40.69 -9.69 -3.96
C SER A 646 -41.27 -10.98 -3.40
N GLU A 647 -40.40 -11.90 -2.98
CA GLU A 647 -40.79 -13.15 -2.31
C GLU A 647 -41.01 -12.91 -0.81
N ASP A 648 -42.09 -13.47 -0.25
CA ASP A 648 -42.48 -13.43 1.18
C ASP A 648 -42.12 -12.11 1.93
N PRO A 649 -42.51 -10.92 1.42
CA PRO A 649 -42.04 -9.65 1.97
C PRO A 649 -42.54 -9.41 3.39
N LEU A 650 -41.59 -9.26 4.33
CA LEU A 650 -41.80 -8.90 5.73
C LEU A 650 -41.75 -7.37 6.00
N GLY A 651 -41.63 -6.58 4.94
CA GLY A 651 -41.43 -5.13 4.97
C GLY A 651 -39.95 -4.69 5.14
N PRO A 652 -39.69 -3.37 5.17
CA PRO A 652 -38.37 -2.83 5.48
C PRO A 652 -37.89 -3.26 6.87
N LYS A 653 -36.60 -3.53 7.06
CA LYS A 653 -36.05 -3.94 8.37
C LYS A 653 -36.13 -2.85 9.45
N ARG A 654 -36.30 -1.57 9.07
CA ARG A 654 -36.37 -0.40 9.96
C ARG A 654 -37.28 0.66 9.34
N GLY A 655 -37.93 1.46 10.18
CA GLY A 655 -38.70 2.65 9.81
C GLY A 655 -39.12 3.45 11.04
N ALA A 656 -39.77 4.59 10.82
CA ALA A 656 -40.27 5.45 11.90
C ALA A 656 -41.75 5.17 12.26
N GLN A 657 -42.52 4.60 11.33
CA GLN A 657 -43.97 4.40 11.40
C GLN A 657 -44.32 3.03 10.83
N ARG A 658 -45.48 2.49 11.19
CA ARG A 658 -45.99 1.18 10.71
C ARG A 658 -47.11 1.38 9.70
N VAL A 659 -47.27 0.43 8.78
CA VAL A 659 -48.33 0.47 7.77
C VAL A 659 -49.70 0.18 8.40
N ILE A 660 -50.72 0.91 7.94
CA ILE A 660 -52.13 0.68 8.22
C ILE A 660 -52.83 0.38 6.88
N ARG A 661 -53.71 -0.63 6.86
CA ARG A 661 -54.43 -1.09 5.66
C ARG A 661 -55.95 -1.08 5.86
N GLY A 662 -56.71 -1.05 4.76
CA GLY A 662 -58.18 -1.00 4.80
C GLY A 662 -58.74 0.40 5.07
N SER A 663 -60.07 0.50 5.03
CA SER A 663 -60.83 1.71 5.39
C SER A 663 -61.38 1.56 6.82
N SER A 664 -62.13 2.54 7.32
CA SER A 664 -62.77 2.47 8.64
C SER A 664 -64.11 3.22 8.63
N TRP A 665 -64.85 3.12 9.74
CA TRP A 665 -66.05 3.90 10.04
C TRP A 665 -65.84 5.43 9.95
N ARG A 666 -64.59 5.92 9.88
CA ARG A 666 -64.24 7.33 9.68
C ARG A 666 -63.97 7.73 8.23
N HIS A 667 -64.03 6.80 7.29
CA HIS A 667 -63.64 7.01 5.90
C HIS A 667 -64.82 7.04 4.93
N ALA A 668 -64.96 8.15 4.19
CA ALA A 668 -65.96 8.37 3.14
C ALA A 668 -65.34 8.73 1.77
N GLY A 669 -64.03 8.99 1.72
CA GLY A 669 -63.35 9.45 0.51
C GLY A 669 -63.02 8.32 -0.47
N ILE A 670 -63.14 8.60 -1.77
CA ILE A 670 -62.74 7.65 -2.83
C ILE A 670 -61.26 7.23 -2.73
N THR A 671 -60.41 8.06 -2.11
CA THR A 671 -59.02 7.74 -1.86
C THR A 671 -58.89 6.66 -0.78
N GLU A 672 -59.61 6.80 0.33
CA GLU A 672 -59.48 5.97 1.52
C GLU A 672 -60.21 4.62 1.38
N LEU A 673 -61.33 4.59 0.65
CA LEU A 673 -62.21 3.43 0.48
C LEU A 673 -61.66 2.27 -0.38
N ARG A 674 -60.45 2.39 -0.92
CA ARG A 674 -59.91 1.46 -1.93
C ARG A 674 -59.07 0.35 -1.31
N LEU A 675 -59.12 -0.84 -1.89
CA LEU A 675 -58.32 -2.00 -1.47
C LEU A 675 -56.80 -1.76 -1.57
N SER A 676 -56.37 -0.78 -2.36
CA SER A 676 -54.98 -0.33 -2.48
C SER A 676 -54.56 0.74 -1.46
N TYR A 677 -55.48 1.29 -0.66
CA TYR A 677 -55.23 2.44 0.23
C TYR A 677 -54.20 2.16 1.33
N ARG A 678 -53.11 2.94 1.37
CA ARG A 678 -52.01 2.81 2.34
C ARG A 678 -51.96 4.03 3.26
N ASP A 679 -52.17 3.79 4.55
CA ASP A 679 -52.02 4.76 5.63
C ASP A 679 -50.88 4.33 6.57
N PHE A 680 -50.55 5.15 7.58
CA PHE A 680 -49.46 4.86 8.51
C PHE A 680 -49.62 5.52 9.88
N GLY A 681 -48.95 4.98 10.89
CA GLY A 681 -49.00 5.52 12.24
C GLY A 681 -47.97 4.96 13.22
N THR A 682 -48.13 5.32 14.49
CA THR A 682 -47.30 4.86 15.63
C THR A 682 -48.16 4.65 16.89
N ALA A 683 -48.91 5.69 17.30
CA ALA A 683 -49.92 5.62 18.35
C ALA A 683 -51.21 4.97 17.84
N GLY A 684 -52.04 4.47 18.77
CA GLY A 684 -53.37 3.94 18.45
C GLY A 684 -54.34 5.03 17.98
N ARG A 685 -55.42 4.60 17.29
CA ARG A 685 -56.55 5.46 16.90
C ARG A 685 -57.86 4.72 17.12
N VAL A 686 -58.94 5.44 17.39
CA VAL A 686 -60.31 4.89 17.55
C VAL A 686 -60.94 4.36 16.25
N ASP A 687 -60.19 4.38 15.15
CA ASP A 687 -60.56 3.79 13.86
C ASP A 687 -59.55 2.74 13.37
N VAL A 688 -58.56 2.39 14.20
CA VAL A 688 -57.51 1.42 13.87
C VAL A 688 -57.51 0.28 14.89
N GLY A 689 -57.74 -0.93 14.40
CA GLY A 689 -57.60 -2.21 15.11
C GLY A 689 -56.56 -3.10 14.45
N PHE A 690 -56.75 -4.42 14.53
CA PHE A 690 -55.91 -5.42 13.86
C PHE A 690 -56.61 -6.79 13.78
N ARG A 691 -56.11 -7.66 12.89
CA ARG A 691 -56.42 -9.11 12.89
C ARG A 691 -55.14 -9.93 13.02
N LEU A 692 -55.28 -11.17 13.51
CA LEU A 692 -54.15 -12.09 13.63
C LEU A 692 -53.73 -12.66 12.27
N ALA A 693 -52.45 -13.00 12.16
CA ALA A 693 -51.90 -13.94 11.19
C ALA A 693 -50.98 -14.95 11.89
N ARG A 694 -50.69 -16.06 11.22
CA ARG A 694 -49.82 -17.13 11.70
C ARG A 694 -49.28 -17.91 10.50
N SER A 695 -48.02 -18.34 10.54
CA SER A 695 -47.44 -19.22 9.53
C SER A 695 -48.21 -20.55 9.48
N ALA A 696 -48.57 -21.05 8.30
CA ALA A 696 -49.05 -22.43 8.18
C ALA A 696 -47.86 -23.36 7.94
N LEU A 697 -47.91 -24.54 8.57
CA LEU A 697 -46.95 -25.63 8.39
C LEU A 697 -47.35 -26.46 7.15
#